data_AF-A0A357JIV5-F1
#
_entry.id   AF-A0A357JIV5-F1
#
_cell.length_a   1.000
_cell.length_b   1.000
_cell.length_c   1.000
_cell.angle_alpha   90.00
_cell.angle_beta   90.00
_cell.angle_gamma   90.00
#
_symmetry.space_group_name_H-M   'P 1'
#
loop_
_entity.id
_entity.type
_entity.pdbx_description
1 polymer ?
#
loop_
_entity_poly.entity_id
_entity_poly.type
_entity_poly.pdbx_seq_one_letter_code
_entity_poly.pdbx_strand_id
1 'polypeptide(L)'
;NASAGSGKTFTLVKEYLKILLQTSNANHFRHILAVTFTNKAAAEMKERVINNLREFSKSDILQNKSVLFKAIEKDFKEKGVLVNDTEIHHRAKRIVHAILQNYSAFNITTIDSFTYRLIRSFALDLGLSVNFDVEMDAKSLLNEAVDQLISKIGEDQALTKLLIDFSLQKTDDDKSWDITRELKDIAQLLLNENDTIHLQQLQEKRIEDFTELKNQLFKQQKIIEKEFTEIGEEGLKIIENLGLNFNDFFRSMLPNHFKNIAYNIEKAKFFEVNTLKSKVENREFYAKSKSIDIKNSIDSIAEQLATLYLYSEKRYQHYSLNKLFLSNLIPLAVLSRINKELDELKEDKNIRLNAEFNQMISKNLQEQPAPYIYERIGEKFKHYFIDEMQDTSVLQWQNIIPLIHNALSQEHSDLLLVGDTKQAIYRWRGSEPEQFLTLAQEGKSKKHNPFFIEKKLKSLDTNYRSFTEVIDFNNGFFQHISQFFSQPEYTTIYSQENRQNFTDKKGGYVQLSFMEKGLSGDEKDSAYAEKVLDIIQNISKENFYLNEICVLTRTKKQGIAIANFLTENNIDIISSETLLLQNSEKINFVIDVLSYLQNHKNKDAKLNLLYFLYSNLKISLDKHTFFEGLINEPIEDFFNKLKAYSIEFDYKIVTQLPLYEGVEYIFRSFNFTEISDAYLQFFLNEVLQFSQKKSTDVNAFLEFWNDKKDKLSIVVPEGNNAVQIMTIHKSKGLEFPVVIFPFDLDIYKDRGSKGWYPIENPSEYNDFETLLINYNKSLGTSGEIGQQLYQSFKSEKELDNFNLLYVTFTRAVEQLYIISEHKKATENPKTSSQFLIDYIQKLQLWNDSQFEYHFGEAKRVSKKPILKENPPQFNQLLSTSWQAHNIAIVANSALLWDTEEGESITYGNLIHEIMAQIITAEDLDGAIEKYVAKGVLKDNEKKFIKNLLNQIISHPELEIYYHKNNSIYNEREIFTQSGGIIIPDRLVINTEKEAIIIDYKTGKLDKKHHLQLQNYGSVIEQLDYKVVKKVLVYVGENIIVEQV
;
A
#
# COMPACT_ATOMS: atom_id res chain seq x y z
N ASN A 1 20.67 18.29 8.96
CA ASN A 1 19.61 18.88 8.13
C ASN A 1 20.11 18.97 6.69
N ALA A 2 19.38 18.40 5.72
CA ALA A 2 19.84 18.26 4.33
C ALA A 2 18.76 18.73 3.34
N SER A 3 18.76 20.02 3.01
CA SER A 3 17.80 20.63 2.07
C SER A 3 17.81 19.95 0.69
N ALA A 4 16.78 20.19 -0.12
CA ALA A 4 16.64 19.55 -1.43
C ALA A 4 17.89 19.76 -2.30
N GLY A 5 18.44 18.68 -2.87
CA GLY A 5 19.63 18.75 -3.73
C GLY A 5 20.95 19.03 -2.99
N SER A 6 20.99 19.03 -1.65
CA SER A 6 22.18 19.41 -0.88
C SER A 6 23.28 18.34 -0.75
N GLY A 7 23.18 17.24 -1.50
CA GLY A 7 24.12 16.11 -1.39
C GLY A 7 23.86 15.17 -0.21
N LYS A 8 22.59 14.99 0.17
CA LYS A 8 22.16 14.06 1.24
C LYS A 8 22.70 12.65 1.05
N THR A 9 22.39 12.03 -0.09
CA THR A 9 22.80 10.65 -0.43
C THR A 9 24.31 10.52 -0.54
N PHE A 10 24.99 11.52 -1.11
CA PHE A 10 26.47 11.56 -1.15
C PHE A 10 27.07 11.52 0.27
N THR A 11 26.53 12.33 1.19
CA THR A 11 26.98 12.38 2.58
C THR A 11 26.74 11.06 3.31
N LEU A 12 25.54 10.47 3.16
CA LEU A 12 25.20 9.17 3.75
C LEU A 12 26.14 8.06 3.27
N VAL A 13 26.37 7.95 1.96
CA VAL A 13 27.28 6.95 1.38
C VAL A 13 28.72 7.20 1.84
N LYS A 14 29.17 8.47 1.92
CA LYS A 14 30.51 8.82 2.42
C LYS A 14 30.71 8.32 3.85
N GLU A 15 29.80 8.65 4.76
CA GLU A 15 29.91 8.24 6.16
C GLU A 15 29.80 6.72 6.32
N TYR A 16 28.94 6.05 5.54
CA TYR A 16 28.85 4.60 5.50
C TYR A 16 30.18 3.95 5.07
N LEU A 17 30.77 4.42 3.97
CA LEU A 17 32.05 3.90 3.47
C LEU A 17 33.22 4.19 4.42
N LYS A 18 33.22 5.32 5.12
CA LYS A 18 34.24 5.63 6.13
C LYS A 18 34.28 4.58 7.24
N ILE A 19 33.10 4.16 7.72
CA ILE A 19 33.00 3.12 8.75
C ILE A 19 33.50 1.77 8.24
N LEU A 20 33.25 1.45 6.98
CA LEU A 20 33.75 0.21 6.38
C LEU A 20 35.26 0.22 6.14
N LEU A 21 35.80 1.34 5.66
CA LEU A 21 37.18 1.45 5.20
C LEU A 21 38.18 1.75 6.33
N GLN A 22 37.73 2.24 7.48
CA GLN A 22 38.59 2.47 8.65
C GLN A 22 39.09 1.16 9.28
N THR A 23 38.37 0.05 9.12
CA THR A 23 38.70 -1.26 9.69
C THR A 23 39.26 -2.23 8.64
N SER A 24 40.10 -3.17 9.07
CA SER A 24 40.60 -4.27 8.24
C SER A 24 39.63 -5.46 8.15
N ASN A 25 38.55 -5.45 8.94
CA ASN A 25 37.53 -6.49 8.95
C ASN A 25 36.54 -6.31 7.79
N ALA A 26 36.62 -7.19 6.79
CA ALA A 26 35.74 -7.14 5.61
C ALA A 26 34.26 -7.40 5.92
N ASN A 27 33.93 -8.04 7.06
CA ASN A 27 32.55 -8.36 7.47
C ASN A 27 31.91 -7.25 8.33
N HIS A 28 32.59 -6.11 8.50
CA HIS A 28 32.10 -5.05 9.38
C HIS A 28 30.76 -4.43 8.93
N PHE A 29 30.40 -4.56 7.65
CA PHE A 29 29.10 -4.12 7.13
C PHE A 29 27.91 -4.79 7.83
N ARG A 30 28.08 -5.97 8.43
CA ARG A 30 27.04 -6.66 9.21
C ARG A 30 26.62 -5.90 10.47
N HIS A 31 27.47 -4.98 10.95
CA HIS A 31 27.20 -4.17 12.14
C HIS A 31 26.60 -2.80 11.83
N ILE A 32 26.28 -2.52 10.57
CA ILE A 32 25.68 -1.25 10.16
C ILE A 32 24.24 -1.50 9.75
N LEU A 33 23.30 -0.78 10.39
CA LEU A 33 21.91 -0.73 9.96
C LEU A 33 21.65 0.64 9.31
N ALA A 34 21.35 0.64 8.02
CA ALA A 34 20.87 1.81 7.31
C ALA A 34 19.39 1.64 6.97
N VAL A 35 18.57 2.55 7.49
CA VAL A 35 17.11 2.53 7.36
C VAL A 35 16.68 3.72 6.51
N THR A 36 15.78 3.46 5.57
CA THR A 36 15.19 4.46 4.68
C THR A 36 13.66 4.35 4.68
N PHE A 37 12.95 5.37 4.19
CA PHE A 37 11.49 5.35 4.11
C PHE A 37 10.94 4.54 2.93
N THR A 38 11.68 4.41 1.81
CA THR A 38 11.17 3.74 0.59
C THR A 38 12.13 2.66 0.07
N ASN A 39 11.57 1.62 -0.55
CA ASN A 39 12.35 0.55 -1.18
C ASN A 39 13.28 1.09 -2.29
N LYS A 40 12.84 2.12 -3.03
CA LYS A 40 13.66 2.77 -4.07
C LYS A 40 14.88 3.47 -3.45
N ALA A 41 14.72 4.18 -2.33
CA ALA A 41 15.83 4.82 -1.62
C ALA A 41 16.81 3.78 -1.03
N ALA A 42 16.30 2.69 -0.44
CA ALA A 42 17.15 1.60 0.04
C ALA A 42 17.97 0.97 -1.11
N ALA A 43 17.33 0.68 -2.23
CA ALA A 43 17.98 0.09 -3.41
C ALA A 43 19.03 1.04 -4.01
N GLU A 44 18.70 2.32 -4.17
CA GLU A 44 19.63 3.34 -4.65
C GLU A 44 20.86 3.46 -3.72
N MET A 45 20.64 3.48 -2.40
CA MET A 45 21.74 3.54 -1.43
C MET A 45 22.62 2.28 -1.50
N LYS A 46 22.03 1.08 -1.62
CA LYS A 46 22.78 -0.17 -1.85
C LYS A 46 23.63 -0.10 -3.10
N GLU A 47 23.01 0.29 -4.22
CA GLU A 47 23.68 0.41 -5.51
C GLU A 47 24.85 1.39 -5.42
N ARG A 48 24.64 2.57 -4.85
CA ARG A 48 25.71 3.57 -4.68
C ARG A 48 26.85 3.06 -3.82
N VAL A 49 26.59 2.40 -2.70
CA VAL A 49 27.64 1.81 -1.85
C VAL A 49 28.44 0.77 -2.62
N ILE A 50 27.77 -0.16 -3.32
CA ILE A 50 28.42 -1.23 -4.09
C ILE A 50 29.21 -0.65 -5.26
N ASN A 51 28.64 0.30 -6.01
CA ASN A 51 29.30 0.92 -7.16
C ASN A 51 30.55 1.69 -6.74
N ASN A 52 30.50 2.46 -5.64
CA ASN A 52 31.68 3.16 -5.14
C ASN A 52 32.74 2.19 -4.61
N LEU A 53 32.36 1.14 -3.88
CA LEU A 53 33.32 0.11 -3.45
C LEU A 53 33.95 -0.62 -4.65
N ARG A 54 33.16 -0.90 -5.69
CA ARG A 54 33.65 -1.49 -6.95
C ARG A 54 34.59 -0.54 -7.66
N GLU A 55 34.27 0.74 -7.75
CA GLU A 55 35.15 1.78 -8.30
C GLU A 55 36.47 1.83 -7.53
N PHE A 56 36.43 1.86 -6.19
CA PHE A 56 37.61 1.89 -5.33
C PHE A 56 38.44 0.59 -5.43
N SER A 57 37.82 -0.53 -5.82
CA SER A 57 38.51 -1.80 -6.04
C SER A 57 39.25 -1.90 -7.38
N LYS A 58 39.05 -0.94 -8.31
CA LYS A 58 39.79 -0.90 -9.58
C LYS A 58 41.16 -0.24 -9.37
N SER A 59 42.18 -0.71 -10.08
CA SER A 59 43.54 -0.14 -10.00
C SER A 59 43.61 1.33 -10.45
N ASP A 60 42.72 1.74 -11.37
CA ASP A 60 42.63 3.11 -11.89
C ASP A 60 42.38 4.16 -10.79
N ILE A 61 41.72 3.80 -9.68
CA ILE A 61 41.42 4.76 -8.61
C ILE A 61 42.67 5.35 -7.94
N LEU A 62 43.80 4.62 -7.99
CA LEU A 62 45.07 5.06 -7.42
C LEU A 62 45.70 6.21 -8.22
N GLN A 63 45.32 6.34 -9.50
CA GLN A 63 45.78 7.42 -10.40
C GLN A 63 44.68 8.48 -10.57
N ASN A 64 43.44 8.04 -10.84
CA ASN A 64 42.28 8.87 -11.09
C ASN A 64 41.27 8.79 -9.95
N LYS A 65 41.62 9.41 -8.81
CA LYS A 65 40.76 9.40 -7.61
C LYS A 65 39.42 10.08 -7.90
N SER A 66 38.33 9.36 -7.65
CA SER A 66 36.97 9.91 -7.72
C SER A 66 36.72 10.95 -6.62
N VAL A 67 35.66 11.76 -6.78
CA VAL A 67 35.30 12.84 -5.83
C VAL A 67 35.08 12.28 -4.42
N LEU A 68 34.39 11.13 -4.32
CA LEU A 68 34.11 10.50 -3.05
C LEU A 68 35.37 9.93 -2.39
N PHE A 69 36.28 9.33 -3.18
CA PHE A 69 37.55 8.83 -2.66
C PHE A 69 38.38 9.96 -2.03
N LYS A 70 38.51 11.10 -2.74
CA LYS A 70 39.21 12.30 -2.24
C LYS A 70 38.57 12.84 -0.95
N ALA A 71 37.24 12.83 -0.86
CA ALA A 71 36.53 13.27 0.33
C ALA A 71 36.79 12.36 1.55
N ILE A 72 36.83 11.04 1.36
CA ILE A 72 37.14 10.07 2.42
C ILE A 72 38.60 10.20 2.85
N GLU A 73 39.53 10.31 1.90
CA GLU A 73 40.95 10.51 2.17
C GLU A 73 41.20 11.77 3.02
N LYS A 74 40.53 12.88 2.67
CA LYS A 74 40.59 14.13 3.43
C LYS A 74 40.08 13.93 4.86
N ASP A 75 38.91 13.32 5.03
CA ASP A 75 38.33 13.07 6.36
C ASP A 75 39.22 12.15 7.22
N PHE A 76 39.87 11.13 6.63
CA PHE A 76 40.79 10.25 7.34
C PHE A 76 42.05 10.98 7.79
N LYS A 77 42.61 11.86 6.95
CA LYS A 77 43.74 12.73 7.32
C LYS A 77 43.38 13.67 8.47
N GLU A 78 42.21 14.32 8.41
CA GLU A 78 41.74 15.24 9.45
C GLU A 78 41.48 14.53 10.80
N LYS A 79 41.00 13.28 10.76
CA LYS A 79 40.73 12.48 11.97
C LYS A 79 41.95 11.71 12.50
N GLY A 80 43.11 11.82 11.85
CA GLY A 80 44.32 11.08 12.23
C GLY A 80 44.23 9.56 12.02
N VAL A 81 43.37 9.10 11.11
CA VAL A 81 43.20 7.68 10.77
C VAL A 81 44.35 7.24 9.86
N LEU A 82 45.19 6.32 10.33
CA LEU A 82 46.39 5.82 9.63
C LEU A 82 46.04 4.80 8.54
N VAL A 83 45.42 5.26 7.44
CA VAL A 83 45.10 4.42 6.28
C VAL A 83 45.57 5.13 5.00
N ASN A 84 46.37 4.46 4.19
CA ASN A 84 46.87 4.97 2.91
C ASN A 84 45.97 4.54 1.73
N ASP A 85 46.16 5.15 0.56
CA ASP A 85 45.31 4.91 -0.61
C ASP A 85 45.30 3.45 -1.08
N THR A 86 46.45 2.77 -1.00
CA THR A 86 46.59 1.36 -1.37
C THR A 86 45.81 0.46 -0.42
N GLU A 87 45.82 0.74 0.87
CA GLU A 87 45.04 0.02 1.88
C GLU A 87 43.53 0.23 1.67
N ILE A 88 43.09 1.46 1.35
CA ILE A 88 41.68 1.73 1.01
C ILE A 88 41.24 0.87 -0.19
N HIS A 89 42.06 0.85 -1.26
CA HIS A 89 41.80 0.04 -2.45
C HIS A 89 41.69 -1.47 -2.13
N HIS A 90 42.65 -2.01 -1.38
CA HIS A 90 42.64 -3.43 -1.00
C HIS A 90 41.47 -3.79 -0.08
N ARG A 91 41.13 -2.92 0.88
CA ARG A 91 39.96 -3.09 1.74
C ARG A 91 38.67 -3.06 0.93
N ALA A 92 38.49 -2.09 0.04
CA ALA A 92 37.33 -2.00 -0.83
C ALA A 92 37.12 -3.30 -1.63
N LYS A 93 38.19 -3.83 -2.23
CA LYS A 93 38.15 -5.12 -2.96
C LYS A 93 37.68 -6.28 -2.08
N ARG A 94 38.19 -6.39 -0.86
CA ARG A 94 37.80 -7.44 0.10
C ARG A 94 36.34 -7.28 0.56
N ILE A 95 35.91 -6.05 0.83
CA ILE A 95 34.57 -5.74 1.32
C ILE A 95 33.50 -6.03 0.25
N VAL A 96 33.71 -5.62 -1.01
CA VAL A 96 32.77 -5.96 -2.10
C VAL A 96 32.57 -7.47 -2.19
N HIS A 97 33.67 -8.23 -2.16
CA HIS A 97 33.60 -9.68 -2.23
C HIS A 97 32.84 -10.28 -1.04
N ALA A 98 33.09 -9.79 0.18
CA ALA A 98 32.40 -10.24 1.38
C ALA A 98 30.89 -9.92 1.34
N ILE A 99 30.50 -8.74 0.83
CA ILE A 99 29.10 -8.35 0.63
C ILE A 99 28.43 -9.27 -0.40
N LEU A 100 29.08 -9.57 -1.52
CA LEU A 100 28.51 -10.45 -2.55
C LEU A 100 28.28 -11.87 -2.02
N GLN A 101 29.18 -12.38 -1.15
CA GLN A 101 29.01 -13.68 -0.50
C GLN A 101 27.94 -13.69 0.59
N ASN A 102 27.63 -12.54 1.20
CA ASN A 102 26.74 -12.42 2.35
C ASN A 102 25.73 -11.28 2.16
N TYR A 103 25.10 -11.23 0.98
CA TYR A 103 24.26 -10.09 0.60
C TYR A 103 23.05 -9.91 1.51
N SER A 104 22.53 -10.99 2.11
CA SER A 104 21.44 -10.95 3.09
C SER A 104 21.79 -10.15 4.36
N ALA A 105 23.06 -10.13 4.75
CA ALA A 105 23.55 -9.37 5.92
C ALA A 105 23.97 -7.94 5.56
N PHE A 106 23.74 -7.49 4.33
CA PHE A 106 23.94 -6.11 3.90
C PHE A 106 22.69 -5.27 4.21
N ASN A 107 22.63 -4.82 5.46
CA ASN A 107 21.47 -4.23 6.13
C ASN A 107 21.19 -2.76 5.76
N ILE A 108 20.99 -2.52 4.46
CA ILE A 108 20.38 -1.28 3.96
C ILE A 108 18.94 -1.61 3.58
N THR A 109 17.96 -1.21 4.37
CA THR A 109 16.58 -1.66 4.23
C THR A 109 15.60 -0.52 4.48
N THR A 110 14.30 -0.77 4.27
CA THR A 110 13.27 0.16 4.77
C THR A 110 12.99 -0.10 6.23
N ILE A 111 12.42 0.91 6.91
CA ILE A 111 12.00 0.76 8.30
C ILE A 111 10.99 -0.37 8.47
N ASP A 112 10.04 -0.49 7.54
CA ASP A 112 9.02 -1.55 7.55
C ASP A 112 9.62 -2.94 7.29
N SER A 113 10.65 -3.04 6.45
CA SER A 113 11.36 -4.31 6.23
C SER A 113 12.11 -4.75 7.49
N PHE A 114 12.69 -3.79 8.21
CA PHE A 114 13.38 -4.05 9.46
C PHE A 114 12.40 -4.48 10.57
N THR A 115 11.27 -3.79 10.71
CA THR A 115 10.22 -4.14 11.69
C THR A 115 9.58 -5.48 11.37
N TYR A 116 9.31 -5.78 10.09
CA TYR A 116 8.82 -7.10 9.67
C TYR A 116 9.80 -8.21 10.05
N ARG A 117 11.09 -8.03 9.77
CA ARG A 117 12.13 -9.02 10.17
C ARG A 117 12.13 -9.23 11.68
N LEU A 118 11.99 -8.16 12.44
CA LEU A 118 11.97 -8.19 13.89
C LEU A 118 10.72 -8.92 14.42
N ILE A 119 9.52 -8.64 13.90
CA ILE A 119 8.30 -9.40 14.23
C ILE A 119 8.46 -10.88 13.91
N ARG A 120 9.04 -11.22 12.73
CA ARG A 120 9.21 -12.61 12.31
C ARG A 120 10.17 -13.39 13.24
N SER A 121 11.25 -12.75 13.68
CA SER A 121 12.17 -13.32 14.69
C SER A 121 11.52 -13.55 16.05
N PHE A 122 10.43 -12.84 16.34
CA PHE A 122 9.69 -12.89 17.60
C PHE A 122 8.28 -13.50 17.44
N ALA A 123 7.99 -14.17 16.32
CA ALA A 123 6.63 -14.61 16.01
C ALA A 123 6.02 -15.47 17.14
N LEU A 124 6.78 -16.44 17.66
CA LEU A 124 6.34 -17.29 18.77
C LEU A 124 6.13 -16.50 20.07
N ASP A 125 7.05 -15.58 20.40
CA ASP A 125 6.95 -14.73 21.60
C ASP A 125 5.74 -13.78 21.53
N LEU A 126 5.28 -13.44 20.32
CA LEU A 126 4.11 -12.60 20.05
C LEU A 126 2.80 -13.39 19.92
N GLY A 127 2.82 -14.72 20.10
CA GLY A 127 1.65 -15.57 19.89
C GLY A 127 1.21 -15.66 18.42
N LEU A 128 2.12 -15.39 17.48
CA LEU A 128 1.90 -15.48 16.05
C LEU A 128 2.33 -16.84 15.51
N SER A 129 1.64 -17.32 14.48
CA SER A 129 2.09 -18.47 13.68
C SER A 129 3.46 -18.18 13.05
N VAL A 130 4.37 -19.13 13.01
CA VAL A 130 5.70 -18.93 12.38
C VAL A 130 5.57 -18.63 10.87
N ASN A 131 4.47 -19.07 10.26
CA ASN A 131 4.18 -18.93 8.83
C ASN A 131 2.99 -17.99 8.59
N PHE A 132 2.82 -16.93 9.38
CA PHE A 132 1.80 -15.92 9.07
C PHE A 132 2.16 -15.17 7.78
N ASP A 133 1.14 -14.86 6.98
CA ASP A 133 1.30 -14.05 5.77
C ASP A 133 1.10 -12.57 6.07
N VAL A 134 1.83 -11.72 5.35
CA VAL A 134 1.70 -10.26 5.48
C VAL A 134 0.76 -9.75 4.42
N GLU A 135 -0.40 -9.24 4.83
CA GLU A 135 -1.31 -8.55 3.94
C GLU A 135 -0.91 -7.06 3.83
N MET A 136 -0.74 -6.63 2.58
CA MET A 136 -0.32 -5.27 2.23
C MET A 136 -1.51 -4.39 1.84
N ASP A 137 -2.62 -4.97 1.38
CA ASP A 137 -3.87 -4.27 1.06
C ASP A 137 -4.84 -4.32 2.25
N ALA A 138 -4.45 -3.67 3.35
CA ALA A 138 -5.25 -3.58 4.57
C ALA A 138 -6.66 -3.02 4.33
N LYS A 139 -6.83 -2.14 3.32
CA LYS A 139 -8.13 -1.55 2.99
C LYS A 139 -9.11 -2.58 2.43
N SER A 140 -8.63 -3.54 1.63
CA SER A 140 -9.48 -4.61 1.09
C SER A 140 -10.01 -5.50 2.22
N LEU A 141 -9.14 -5.93 3.13
CA LEU A 141 -9.51 -6.77 4.26
C LEU A 141 -10.46 -6.04 5.22
N LEU A 142 -10.23 -4.75 5.42
CA LEU A 142 -11.09 -3.89 6.24
C LEU A 142 -12.49 -3.72 5.61
N ASN A 143 -12.57 -3.57 4.28
CA ASN A 143 -13.85 -3.52 3.58
C ASN A 143 -14.62 -4.84 3.74
N GLU A 144 -13.92 -5.98 3.66
CA GLU A 144 -14.49 -7.30 3.90
C GLU A 144 -15.02 -7.44 5.33
N ALA A 145 -14.30 -6.95 6.34
CA ALA A 145 -14.76 -6.92 7.73
C ALA A 145 -16.04 -6.08 7.91
N VAL A 146 -16.14 -4.95 7.22
CA VAL A 146 -17.35 -4.12 7.22
C VAL A 146 -18.52 -4.85 6.55
N ASP A 147 -18.26 -5.49 5.40
CA ASP A 147 -19.30 -6.22 4.66
C ASP A 147 -19.80 -7.45 5.46
N GLN A 148 -18.91 -8.14 6.19
CA GLN A 148 -19.29 -9.20 7.14
C GLN A 148 -20.13 -8.67 8.29
N LEU A 149 -19.76 -7.53 8.88
CA LEU A 149 -20.55 -6.91 9.94
C LEU A 149 -21.96 -6.55 9.47
N ILE A 150 -22.08 -6.00 8.26
CA ILE A 150 -23.38 -5.66 7.65
C ILE A 150 -24.19 -6.94 7.37
N SER A 151 -23.54 -8.03 6.97
CA SER A 151 -24.24 -9.30 6.73
C SER A 151 -24.90 -9.89 7.99
N LYS A 152 -24.37 -9.57 9.18
CA LYS A 152 -24.93 -9.97 10.49
C LYS A 152 -26.11 -9.12 10.96
N ILE A 153 -26.56 -8.14 10.15
CA ILE A 153 -27.78 -7.38 10.44
C ILE A 153 -28.98 -8.35 10.50
N GLY A 154 -29.74 -8.27 11.59
CA GLY A 154 -30.86 -9.18 11.88
C GLY A 154 -30.53 -10.30 12.87
N GLU A 155 -29.25 -10.58 13.12
CA GLU A 155 -28.83 -11.58 14.12
C GLU A 155 -28.66 -10.94 15.51
N ASP A 156 -27.93 -9.83 15.60
CA ASP A 156 -27.73 -9.05 16.83
C ASP A 156 -28.72 -7.87 16.88
N GLN A 157 -29.69 -7.92 17.80
CA GLN A 157 -30.73 -6.88 17.93
C GLN A 157 -30.16 -5.50 18.28
N ALA A 158 -29.12 -5.42 19.10
CA ALA A 158 -28.53 -4.16 19.52
C ALA A 158 -27.76 -3.50 18.37
N LEU A 159 -26.94 -4.28 17.65
CA LEU A 159 -26.23 -3.83 16.46
C LEU A 159 -27.21 -3.41 15.36
N THR A 160 -28.24 -4.22 15.11
CA THR A 160 -29.28 -3.94 14.10
C THR A 160 -29.97 -2.61 14.39
N LYS A 161 -30.38 -2.39 15.63
CA LYS A 161 -31.01 -1.13 16.03
C LYS A 161 -30.08 0.07 15.85
N LEU A 162 -28.80 -0.06 16.23
CA LEU A 162 -27.80 1.00 16.09
C LEU A 162 -27.59 1.41 14.62
N LEU A 163 -27.49 0.43 13.71
CA LEU A 163 -27.28 0.67 12.28
C LEU A 163 -28.53 1.25 11.61
N ILE A 164 -29.73 0.81 12.01
CA ILE A 164 -30.99 1.41 11.56
C ILE A 164 -31.09 2.86 12.03
N ASP A 165 -30.84 3.13 13.31
CA ASP A 165 -30.82 4.49 13.86
C ASP A 165 -29.82 5.39 13.11
N PHE A 166 -28.67 4.85 12.70
CA PHE A 166 -27.68 5.58 11.91
C PHE A 166 -28.19 5.92 10.50
N SER A 167 -28.82 4.96 9.83
CA SER A 167 -29.41 5.16 8.50
C SER A 167 -30.56 6.18 8.52
N LEU A 168 -31.40 6.14 9.57
CA LEU A 168 -32.47 7.14 9.78
C LEU A 168 -31.90 8.53 10.02
N GLN A 169 -30.90 8.68 10.89
CA GLN A 169 -30.25 9.97 11.13
C GLN A 169 -29.62 10.56 9.86
N LYS A 170 -29.07 9.71 8.98
CA LYS A 170 -28.55 10.15 7.68
C LYS A 170 -29.65 10.68 6.77
N THR A 171 -30.80 10.01 6.78
CA THR A 171 -31.96 10.43 6.00
C THR A 171 -32.49 11.78 6.49
N ASP A 172 -32.56 11.98 7.82
CA ASP A 172 -32.95 13.27 8.42
C ASP A 172 -31.96 14.42 8.08
N ASP A 173 -30.70 14.07 7.82
CA ASP A 173 -29.62 14.98 7.39
C ASP A 173 -29.59 15.24 5.86
N ASP A 174 -30.61 14.81 5.10
CA ASP A 174 -30.66 14.82 3.62
C ASP A 174 -29.48 14.08 2.95
N LYS A 175 -28.97 13.01 3.59
CA LYS A 175 -27.88 12.16 3.07
C LYS A 175 -28.41 10.78 2.63
N SER A 176 -27.53 10.03 1.96
CA SER A 176 -27.81 8.63 1.56
C SER A 176 -28.14 7.76 2.78
N TRP A 177 -29.16 6.91 2.64
CA TRP A 177 -29.51 5.91 3.66
C TRP A 177 -28.47 4.79 3.75
N ASP A 178 -27.72 4.55 2.67
CA ASP A 178 -26.62 3.58 2.63
C ASP A 178 -25.43 4.09 3.45
N ILE A 179 -25.20 3.43 4.58
CA ILE A 179 -24.16 3.73 5.56
C ILE A 179 -22.83 3.01 5.28
N THR A 180 -22.78 2.13 4.27
CA THR A 180 -21.63 1.27 3.98
C THR A 180 -20.37 2.09 3.74
N ARG A 181 -20.50 3.19 3.00
CA ARG A 181 -19.38 4.08 2.70
C ARG A 181 -18.82 4.73 3.95
N GLU A 182 -19.66 5.26 4.83
CA GLU A 182 -19.20 5.87 6.09
C GLU A 182 -18.57 4.85 7.03
N LEU A 183 -19.09 3.63 7.07
CA LEU A 183 -18.48 2.55 7.85
C LEU A 183 -17.10 2.19 7.29
N LYS A 184 -16.96 2.05 5.97
CA LYS A 184 -15.66 1.83 5.31
C LYS A 184 -14.69 3.01 5.50
N ASP A 185 -15.20 4.24 5.58
CA ASP A 185 -14.38 5.43 5.83
C ASP A 185 -13.93 5.52 7.30
N ILE A 186 -14.79 5.20 8.28
CA ILE A 186 -14.40 5.22 9.69
C ILE A 186 -13.52 4.02 10.07
N ALA A 187 -13.74 2.86 9.45
CA ALA A 187 -12.94 1.67 9.65
C ALA A 187 -11.45 1.91 9.35
N GLN A 188 -11.12 2.87 8.47
CA GLN A 188 -9.74 3.23 8.15
C GLN A 188 -8.95 3.74 9.37
N LEU A 189 -9.62 4.21 10.43
CA LEU A 189 -8.97 4.60 11.68
C LEU A 189 -8.28 3.40 12.36
N LEU A 190 -8.77 2.17 12.16
CA LEU A 190 -8.12 0.96 12.69
C LEU A 190 -6.72 0.73 12.10
N LEU A 191 -6.44 1.30 10.93
CA LEU A 191 -5.16 1.17 10.24
C LEU A 191 -4.17 2.27 10.61
N ASN A 192 -4.60 3.30 11.32
CA ASN A 192 -3.77 4.46 11.64
C ASN A 192 -3.16 4.31 13.04
N GLU A 193 -1.83 4.32 13.07
CA GLU A 193 -1.05 4.21 14.31
C GLU A 193 -1.42 5.31 15.34
N ASN A 194 -1.68 6.53 14.86
CA ASN A 194 -1.98 7.67 15.74
C ASN A 194 -3.35 7.54 16.42
N ASP A 195 -4.30 6.81 15.83
CA ASP A 195 -5.64 6.62 16.38
C ASP A 195 -5.69 5.50 17.43
N THR A 196 -4.71 4.60 17.42
CA THR A 196 -4.74 3.34 18.18
C THR A 196 -4.82 3.54 19.70
N ILE A 197 -4.13 4.55 20.23
CA ILE A 197 -4.15 4.86 21.68
C ILE A 197 -5.58 5.19 22.12
N HIS A 198 -6.28 6.02 21.34
CA HIS A 198 -7.66 6.40 21.62
C HIS A 198 -8.62 5.22 21.42
N LEU A 199 -8.38 4.39 20.42
CA LEU A 199 -9.20 3.20 20.15
C LEU A 199 -9.09 2.16 21.26
N GLN A 200 -7.91 1.95 21.85
CA GLN A 200 -7.73 1.03 22.98
C GLN A 200 -8.57 1.45 24.19
N GLN A 201 -8.65 2.74 24.49
CA GLN A 201 -9.50 3.26 25.58
C GLN A 201 -10.99 3.01 25.32
N LEU A 202 -11.40 2.92 24.05
CA LEU A 202 -12.79 2.68 23.65
C LEU A 202 -13.15 1.20 23.54
N GLN A 203 -12.18 0.29 23.46
CA GLN A 203 -12.44 -1.16 23.36
C GLN A 203 -13.17 -1.71 24.59
N GLU A 204 -12.99 -1.09 25.76
CA GLU A 204 -13.67 -1.49 27.00
C GLU A 204 -15.13 -1.02 27.06
N LYS A 205 -15.56 -0.11 26.17
CA LYS A 205 -16.91 0.46 26.13
C LYS A 205 -17.87 -0.45 25.35
N ARG A 206 -19.09 -0.61 25.86
CA ARG A 206 -20.16 -1.38 25.22
C ARG A 206 -21.07 -0.47 24.40
N ILE A 207 -21.83 -1.05 23.47
CA ILE A 207 -22.78 -0.31 22.61
C ILE A 207 -23.80 0.48 23.44
N GLU A 208 -24.18 -0.05 24.60
CA GLU A 208 -25.09 0.60 25.53
C GLU A 208 -24.53 1.93 26.04
N ASP A 209 -23.22 2.00 26.31
CA ASP A 209 -22.56 3.19 26.84
C ASP A 209 -22.56 4.32 25.80
N PHE A 210 -22.35 4.00 24.51
CA PHE A 210 -22.49 4.95 23.39
C PHE A 210 -23.94 5.40 23.21
N THR A 211 -24.90 4.49 23.40
CA THR A 211 -26.34 4.79 23.28
C THR A 211 -26.80 5.73 24.39
N GLU A 212 -26.32 5.52 25.62
CA GLU A 212 -26.59 6.40 26.75
C GLU A 212 -26.02 7.80 26.53
N LEU A 213 -24.74 7.88 26.13
CA LEU A 213 -24.11 9.16 25.80
C LEU A 213 -24.84 9.89 24.67
N LYS A 214 -25.24 9.17 23.61
CA LYS A 214 -26.07 9.72 22.52
C LYS A 214 -27.34 10.37 23.08
N ASN A 215 -28.10 9.64 23.89
CA ASN A 215 -29.35 10.12 24.46
C ASN A 215 -29.14 11.35 25.36
N GLN A 216 -28.07 11.35 26.15
CA GLN A 216 -27.68 12.49 26.98
C GLN A 216 -27.39 13.73 26.12
N LEU A 217 -26.55 13.60 25.10
CA LEU A 217 -26.18 14.70 24.20
C LEU A 217 -27.41 15.24 23.44
N PHE A 218 -28.31 14.38 22.97
CA PHE A 218 -29.56 14.82 22.33
C PHE A 218 -30.47 15.59 23.31
N LYS A 219 -30.56 15.15 24.56
CA LYS A 219 -31.34 15.86 25.58
C LYS A 219 -30.74 17.23 25.86
N GLN A 220 -29.42 17.33 25.99
CA GLN A 220 -28.71 18.60 26.15
C GLN A 220 -28.93 19.51 24.93
N GLN A 221 -28.87 18.97 23.72
CA GLN A 221 -29.12 19.73 22.48
C GLN A 221 -30.50 20.40 22.50
N LYS A 222 -31.55 19.64 22.83
CA LYS A 222 -32.92 20.15 22.93
C LYS A 222 -33.09 21.20 24.01
N ILE A 223 -32.39 21.06 25.14
CA ILE A 223 -32.39 22.07 26.21
C ILE A 223 -31.78 23.38 25.68
N ILE A 224 -30.63 23.29 25.02
CA ILE A 224 -29.94 24.47 24.47
C ILE A 224 -30.77 25.15 23.36
N GLU A 225 -31.44 24.37 22.50
CA GLU A 225 -32.35 24.92 21.47
C GLU A 225 -33.52 25.70 22.08
N LYS A 226 -34.08 25.19 23.19
CA LYS A 226 -35.11 25.90 23.94
C LYS A 226 -34.56 27.17 24.57
N GLU A 227 -33.38 27.11 25.19
CA GLU A 227 -32.69 28.29 25.75
C GLU A 227 -32.46 29.36 24.67
N PHE A 228 -32.06 29.00 23.44
CA PHE A 228 -31.91 29.96 22.34
C PHE A 228 -33.22 30.64 21.96
N THR A 229 -34.31 29.89 21.96
CA THR A 229 -35.65 30.44 21.69
C THR A 229 -36.03 31.46 22.76
N GLU A 230 -35.83 31.10 24.05
CA GLU A 230 -36.10 31.97 25.19
C GLU A 230 -35.24 33.25 25.16
N ILE A 231 -33.92 33.12 24.94
CA ILE A 231 -32.98 34.26 24.86
C ILE A 231 -33.31 35.18 23.67
N GLY A 232 -33.60 34.59 22.51
CA GLY A 232 -33.93 35.33 21.30
C GLY A 232 -35.22 36.13 21.45
N GLU A 233 -36.26 35.52 22.02
CA GLU A 233 -37.51 36.21 22.34
C GLU A 233 -37.34 37.29 23.40
N GLU A 234 -36.54 37.05 24.44
CA GLU A 234 -36.25 38.04 25.49
C GLU A 234 -35.51 39.26 24.91
N GLY A 235 -34.48 39.04 24.10
CA GLY A 235 -33.75 40.12 23.42
C GLY A 235 -34.66 40.95 22.51
N LEU A 236 -35.57 40.29 21.76
CA LEU A 236 -36.55 40.99 20.93
C LEU A 236 -37.58 41.76 21.76
N LYS A 237 -38.08 41.21 22.86
CA LYS A 237 -39.01 41.89 23.79
C LYS A 237 -38.38 43.13 24.41
N ILE A 238 -37.11 43.08 24.80
CA ILE A 238 -36.38 44.25 25.34
C ILE A 238 -36.34 45.38 24.30
N ILE A 239 -36.10 45.04 23.03
CA ILE A 239 -36.07 45.99 21.91
C ILE A 239 -37.47 46.57 21.65
N GLU A 240 -38.50 45.72 21.60
CA GLU A 240 -39.90 46.11 21.33
C GLU A 240 -40.50 46.98 22.45
N ASN A 241 -40.20 46.68 23.72
CA ASN A 241 -40.72 47.42 24.88
C ASN A 241 -40.33 48.90 24.90
N LEU A 242 -39.24 49.27 24.22
CA LEU A 242 -38.77 50.66 24.09
C LEU A 242 -39.19 51.31 22.76
N GLY A 243 -39.96 50.60 21.92
CA GLY A 243 -40.43 51.09 20.62
C GLY A 243 -39.30 51.28 19.60
N LEU A 244 -38.16 50.60 19.77
CA LEU A 244 -37.01 50.71 18.89
C LEU A 244 -37.20 49.85 17.62
N ASN A 245 -36.88 50.40 16.45
CA ASN A 245 -36.89 49.63 15.21
C ASN A 245 -35.56 48.91 15.00
N PHE A 246 -35.57 47.82 14.22
CA PHE A 246 -34.35 47.08 13.91
C PHE A 246 -33.27 47.97 13.26
N ASN A 247 -33.69 48.92 12.43
CA ASN A 247 -32.83 49.87 11.73
C ASN A 247 -32.21 50.95 12.64
N ASP A 248 -32.59 50.99 13.93
CA ASP A 248 -31.97 51.86 14.93
C ASP A 248 -30.66 51.29 15.46
N PHE A 249 -30.50 49.97 15.36
CA PHE A 249 -29.26 49.27 15.65
C PHE A 249 -28.30 49.34 14.46
N PHE A 250 -27.00 49.30 14.74
CA PHE A 250 -25.96 49.34 13.72
C PHE A 250 -26.14 48.19 12.71
N ARG A 251 -26.54 48.55 11.48
CA ARG A 251 -26.88 47.63 10.38
C ARG A 251 -27.91 46.56 10.74
N SER A 252 -28.76 46.81 11.74
CA SER A 252 -29.76 45.86 12.26
C SER A 252 -29.15 44.52 12.72
N MET A 253 -27.84 44.45 12.99
CA MET A 253 -27.15 43.18 13.20
C MET A 253 -27.59 42.47 14.47
N LEU A 254 -27.69 43.20 15.60
CA LEU A 254 -28.04 42.61 16.89
C LEU A 254 -29.51 42.14 16.96
N PRO A 255 -30.53 42.92 16.53
CA PRO A 255 -31.91 42.42 16.45
C PRO A 255 -32.07 41.23 15.50
N ASN A 256 -31.38 41.25 14.34
CA ASN A 256 -31.38 40.11 13.42
C ASN A 256 -30.70 38.87 14.02
N HIS A 257 -29.68 39.05 14.85
CA HIS A 257 -29.06 37.95 15.60
C HIS A 257 -30.06 37.32 16.57
N PHE A 258 -30.75 38.12 17.40
CA PHE A 258 -31.80 37.61 18.30
C PHE A 258 -32.95 36.93 17.56
N LYS A 259 -33.36 37.46 16.41
CA LYS A 259 -34.33 36.82 15.51
C LYS A 259 -33.82 35.47 14.98
N ASN A 260 -32.55 35.40 14.58
CA ASN A 260 -31.98 34.16 14.07
C ASN A 260 -31.89 33.09 15.16
N ILE A 261 -31.39 33.42 16.36
CA ILE A 261 -31.33 32.42 17.44
C ILE A 261 -32.73 31.97 17.90
N ALA A 262 -33.75 32.84 17.82
CA ALA A 262 -35.12 32.49 18.18
C ALA A 262 -35.79 31.51 17.20
N TYR A 263 -35.56 31.70 15.89
CA TYR A 263 -36.38 31.03 14.85
C TYR A 263 -35.57 30.19 13.86
N ASN A 264 -34.26 30.40 13.73
CA ASN A 264 -33.39 29.67 12.81
C ASN A 264 -31.92 29.74 13.24
N ILE A 265 -31.55 28.87 14.19
CA ILE A 265 -30.21 28.85 14.79
C ILE A 265 -29.10 28.64 13.75
N GLU A 266 -29.37 27.92 12.66
CA GLU A 266 -28.39 27.69 11.59
C GLU A 266 -28.00 28.97 10.84
N LYS A 267 -28.86 30.01 10.89
CA LYS A 267 -28.56 31.35 10.35
C LYS A 267 -27.88 32.26 11.38
N ALA A 268 -27.76 31.84 12.64
CA ALA A 268 -27.11 32.65 13.68
C ALA A 268 -25.58 32.61 13.49
N LYS A 269 -24.99 33.80 13.29
CA LYS A 269 -23.54 33.96 13.12
C LYS A 269 -22.94 34.58 14.37
N PHE A 270 -22.34 33.75 15.23
CA PHE A 270 -21.67 34.20 16.46
C PHE A 270 -20.21 34.61 16.24
N PHE A 271 -19.49 33.90 15.34
CA PHE A 271 -18.02 33.99 15.25
C PHE A 271 -17.49 34.41 13.86
N GLU A 272 -18.35 34.60 12.86
CA GLU A 272 -17.93 35.01 11.51
C GLU A 272 -17.84 36.55 11.32
N VAL A 273 -18.32 37.33 12.29
CA VAL A 273 -18.43 38.80 12.17
C VAL A 273 -17.77 39.47 13.37
N ASN A 274 -16.46 39.76 13.29
CA ASN A 274 -15.73 40.53 14.30
C ASN A 274 -16.43 41.85 14.66
N THR A 275 -17.20 42.41 13.73
CA THR A 275 -17.92 43.67 13.92
C THR A 275 -19.05 43.57 14.94
N LEU A 276 -19.83 42.48 14.97
CA LEU A 276 -20.93 42.37 15.95
C LEU A 276 -20.36 42.12 17.35
N LYS A 277 -19.44 41.16 17.49
CA LYS A 277 -18.79 40.84 18.75
C LYS A 277 -18.07 42.05 19.36
N SER A 278 -17.24 42.75 18.57
CA SER A 278 -16.55 43.97 19.02
C SER A 278 -17.54 45.06 19.45
N LYS A 279 -18.68 45.20 18.77
CA LYS A 279 -19.71 46.18 19.14
C LYS A 279 -20.46 45.78 20.41
N VAL A 280 -20.66 44.49 20.66
CA VAL A 280 -21.22 43.96 21.91
C VAL A 280 -20.25 44.19 23.08
N GLU A 281 -18.98 43.84 22.92
CA GLU A 281 -17.95 44.02 23.96
C GLU A 281 -17.75 45.50 24.31
N ASN A 282 -17.79 46.39 23.32
CA ASN A 282 -17.68 47.84 23.52
C ASN A 282 -19.02 48.51 23.87
N ARG A 283 -20.13 47.75 23.92
CA ARG A 283 -21.50 48.25 24.17
C ARG A 283 -21.95 49.35 23.20
N GLU A 284 -21.48 49.31 21.95
CA GLU A 284 -21.75 50.31 20.93
C GLU A 284 -22.79 49.81 19.91
N PHE A 285 -24.08 50.00 20.19
CA PHE A 285 -25.16 49.35 19.42
C PHE A 285 -25.82 50.19 18.32
N TYR A 286 -25.55 51.50 18.25
CA TYR A 286 -26.19 52.42 17.29
C TYR A 286 -25.20 53.10 16.33
N ALA A 287 -25.72 53.66 15.25
CA ALA A 287 -24.95 54.51 14.32
C ALA A 287 -24.83 55.95 14.85
N LYS A 288 -23.71 56.63 14.56
CA LYS A 288 -23.45 58.02 14.99
C LYS A 288 -24.54 59.02 14.53
N SER A 289 -25.24 58.72 13.43
CA SER A 289 -26.29 59.54 12.81
C SER A 289 -27.66 59.51 13.51
N LYS A 290 -27.86 58.68 14.55
CA LYS A 290 -29.15 58.55 15.25
C LYS A 290 -29.40 59.69 16.25
N SER A 291 -30.68 59.97 16.52
CA SER A 291 -31.12 61.02 17.46
C SER A 291 -30.68 60.72 18.90
N ILE A 292 -30.59 61.76 19.73
CA ILE A 292 -30.11 61.64 21.11
C ILE A 292 -31.03 60.73 21.94
N ASP A 293 -32.34 60.77 21.69
CA ASP A 293 -33.34 59.97 22.40
C ASP A 293 -33.15 58.47 22.12
N ILE A 294 -32.95 58.09 20.86
CA ILE A 294 -32.70 56.70 20.45
C ILE A 294 -31.38 56.19 21.05
N LYS A 295 -30.34 57.03 21.12
CA LYS A 295 -29.05 56.67 21.73
C LYS A 295 -29.21 56.38 23.22
N ASN A 296 -29.86 57.27 23.97
CA ASN A 296 -30.12 57.09 25.40
C ASN A 296 -30.99 55.85 25.68
N SER A 297 -32.00 55.58 24.83
CA SER A 297 -32.83 54.38 24.94
C SER A 297 -32.07 53.09 24.67
N ILE A 298 -31.08 53.09 23.77
CA ILE A 298 -30.24 51.93 23.51
C ILE A 298 -29.18 51.75 24.61
N ASP A 299 -28.58 52.84 25.09
CA ASP A 299 -27.57 52.80 26.16
C ASP A 299 -28.15 52.26 27.49
N SER A 300 -29.44 52.49 27.77
CA SER A 300 -30.10 51.99 28.98
C SER A 300 -30.30 50.47 29.00
N ILE A 301 -30.40 49.83 27.82
CA ILE A 301 -30.57 48.37 27.65
C ILE A 301 -29.31 47.68 27.15
N ALA A 302 -28.25 48.43 26.85
CA ALA A 302 -27.02 47.92 26.25
C ALA A 302 -26.42 46.77 27.08
N GLU A 303 -26.39 46.90 28.40
CA GLU A 303 -25.81 45.87 29.27
C GLU A 303 -26.64 44.57 29.28
N GLN A 304 -27.97 44.69 29.27
CA GLN A 304 -28.86 43.53 29.25
C GLN A 304 -28.73 42.76 27.93
N LEU A 305 -28.73 43.49 26.81
CA LEU A 305 -28.56 42.88 25.49
C LEU A 305 -27.16 42.26 25.31
N ALA A 306 -26.11 42.91 25.83
CA ALA A 306 -24.76 42.37 25.80
C ALA A 306 -24.65 41.06 26.61
N THR A 307 -25.27 41.02 27.78
CA THR A 307 -25.28 39.83 28.65
C THR A 307 -26.00 38.66 27.97
N LEU A 308 -27.16 38.91 27.36
CA LEU A 308 -27.89 37.89 26.59
C LEU A 308 -27.08 37.38 25.39
N TYR A 309 -26.36 38.27 24.70
CA TYR A 309 -25.47 37.87 23.61
C TYR A 309 -24.31 36.99 24.10
N LEU A 310 -23.59 37.39 25.14
CA LEU A 310 -22.45 36.62 25.67
C LEU A 310 -22.89 35.26 26.23
N TYR A 311 -24.06 35.21 26.86
CA TYR A 311 -24.64 33.96 27.34
C TYR A 311 -25.01 33.03 26.18
N SER A 312 -25.69 33.55 25.14
CA SER A 312 -26.00 32.77 23.94
C SER A 312 -24.74 32.33 23.17
N GLU A 313 -23.67 33.15 23.15
CA GLU A 313 -22.38 32.77 22.57
C GLU A 313 -21.79 31.54 23.29
N LYS A 314 -21.76 31.55 24.63
CA LYS A 314 -21.29 30.39 25.41
C LYS A 314 -22.15 29.15 25.17
N ARG A 315 -23.48 29.30 25.13
CA ARG A 315 -24.39 28.18 24.83
C ARG A 315 -24.20 27.64 23.42
N TYR A 316 -23.87 28.50 22.45
CA TYR A 316 -23.56 28.09 21.09
C TYR A 316 -22.27 27.27 20.98
N GLN A 317 -21.26 27.56 21.81
CA GLN A 317 -20.05 26.72 21.87
C GLN A 317 -20.41 25.28 22.27
N HIS A 318 -21.24 25.10 23.30
CA HIS A 318 -21.72 23.78 23.72
C HIS A 318 -22.63 23.12 22.66
N TYR A 319 -23.52 23.89 22.02
CA TYR A 319 -24.38 23.40 20.93
C TYR A 319 -23.56 22.85 19.75
N SER A 320 -22.52 23.60 19.36
CA SER A 320 -21.60 23.23 18.27
C SER A 320 -20.82 21.96 18.65
N LEU A 321 -20.29 21.89 19.87
CA LEU A 321 -19.54 20.73 20.36
C LEU A 321 -20.41 19.47 20.39
N ASN A 322 -21.63 19.55 20.92
CA ASN A 322 -22.57 18.44 20.96
C ASN A 322 -22.92 17.93 19.55
N LYS A 323 -23.15 18.83 18.59
CA LYS A 323 -23.39 18.47 17.19
C LYS A 323 -22.17 17.76 16.57
N LEU A 324 -20.96 18.18 16.91
CA LEU A 324 -19.72 17.52 16.45
C LEU A 324 -19.60 16.10 17.03
N PHE A 325 -19.83 15.91 18.33
CA PHE A 325 -19.79 14.58 18.96
C PHE A 325 -20.85 13.64 18.37
N LEU A 326 -22.10 14.09 18.26
CA LEU A 326 -23.20 13.29 17.70
C LEU A 326 -22.93 12.82 16.26
N SER A 327 -22.18 13.59 15.46
CA SER A 327 -21.91 13.25 14.06
C SER A 327 -21.03 12.01 13.85
N ASN A 328 -20.22 11.64 14.84
CA ASN A 328 -19.28 10.51 14.76
C ASN A 328 -19.51 9.44 15.82
N LEU A 329 -20.37 9.67 16.81
CA LEU A 329 -20.58 8.75 17.94
C LEU A 329 -21.08 7.37 17.51
N ILE A 330 -22.07 7.31 16.61
CA ILE A 330 -22.62 6.03 16.13
C ILE A 330 -21.60 5.24 15.31
N PRO A 331 -20.97 5.79 14.26
CA PRO A 331 -19.96 5.02 13.53
C PRO A 331 -18.76 4.64 14.42
N LEU A 332 -18.45 5.40 15.47
CA LEU A 332 -17.43 5.03 16.47
C LEU A 332 -17.85 3.81 17.31
N ALA A 333 -19.13 3.72 17.70
CA ALA A 333 -19.67 2.58 18.44
C ALA A 333 -19.59 1.26 17.64
N VAL A 334 -19.67 1.35 16.31
CA VAL A 334 -19.58 0.19 15.40
C VAL A 334 -18.12 -0.23 15.17
N LEU A 335 -17.16 0.68 15.40
CA LEU A 335 -15.74 0.46 15.10
C LEU A 335 -15.13 -0.71 15.89
N SER A 336 -15.53 -0.91 17.15
CA SER A 336 -15.08 -2.05 17.95
C SER A 336 -15.57 -3.39 17.39
N ARG A 337 -16.78 -3.43 16.82
CA ARG A 337 -17.31 -4.61 16.13
C ARG A 337 -16.59 -4.85 14.81
N ILE A 338 -16.33 -3.80 14.02
CA ILE A 338 -15.51 -3.92 12.80
C ILE A 338 -14.12 -4.46 13.14
N ASN A 339 -13.50 -3.98 14.21
CA ASN A 339 -12.19 -4.47 14.65
C ASN A 339 -12.24 -5.96 15.04
N LYS A 340 -13.31 -6.38 15.71
CA LYS A 340 -13.52 -7.79 16.05
C LYS A 340 -13.65 -8.67 14.79
N GLU A 341 -14.48 -8.27 13.82
CA GLU A 341 -14.60 -9.00 12.54
C GLU A 341 -13.26 -9.03 11.78
N LEU A 342 -12.50 -7.92 11.82
CA LEU A 342 -11.18 -7.85 11.23
C LEU A 342 -10.20 -8.81 11.91
N ASP A 343 -10.23 -8.92 13.24
CA ASP A 343 -9.40 -9.84 14.00
C ASP A 343 -9.76 -11.31 13.70
N GLU A 344 -11.05 -11.66 13.67
CA GLU A 344 -11.54 -12.99 13.27
C GLU A 344 -11.06 -13.35 11.84
N LEU A 345 -11.22 -12.43 10.88
CA LEU A 345 -10.73 -12.60 9.50
C LEU A 345 -9.21 -12.81 9.41
N LYS A 346 -8.44 -12.07 10.22
CA LYS A 346 -6.98 -12.20 10.25
C LYS A 346 -6.55 -13.55 10.83
N GLU A 347 -7.24 -14.05 11.84
CA GLU A 347 -6.98 -15.36 12.44
C GLU A 347 -7.33 -16.50 11.46
N ASP A 348 -8.52 -16.47 10.87
CA ASP A 348 -8.98 -17.49 9.92
C ASP A 348 -8.07 -17.61 8.69
N LYS A 349 -7.61 -16.47 8.17
CA LYS A 349 -6.70 -16.42 7.00
C LYS A 349 -5.24 -16.56 7.39
N ASN A 350 -4.90 -16.64 8.68
CA ASN A 350 -3.52 -16.63 9.20
C ASN A 350 -2.66 -15.47 8.64
N ILE A 351 -3.26 -14.28 8.54
CA ILE A 351 -2.63 -13.06 8.01
C ILE A 351 -2.40 -12.03 9.11
N ARG A 352 -1.42 -11.15 8.89
CA ARG A 352 -1.19 -9.95 9.71
C ARG A 352 -1.03 -8.73 8.83
N LEU A 353 -1.54 -7.60 9.33
CA LEU A 353 -1.44 -6.32 8.64
C LEU A 353 -0.10 -5.67 8.96
N ASN A 354 0.58 -5.15 7.94
CA ASN A 354 1.82 -4.38 8.12
C ASN A 354 1.64 -3.22 9.11
N ALA A 355 0.50 -2.51 9.05
CA ALA A 355 0.19 -1.37 9.90
C ALA A 355 0.21 -1.70 11.42
N GLU A 356 0.06 -2.97 11.80
CA GLU A 356 0.05 -3.40 13.20
C GLU A 356 1.46 -3.67 13.75
N PHE A 357 2.48 -3.82 12.89
CA PHE A 357 3.80 -4.26 13.31
C PHE A 357 4.47 -3.28 14.28
N ASN A 358 4.39 -1.97 14.00
CA ASN A 358 4.96 -0.97 14.90
C ASN A 358 4.30 -1.01 16.29
N GLN A 359 2.99 -1.28 16.34
CA GLN A 359 2.24 -1.38 17.58
C GLN A 359 2.60 -2.65 18.35
N MET A 360 2.72 -3.79 17.66
CA MET A 360 3.11 -5.07 18.25
C MET A 360 4.52 -4.99 18.86
N ILE A 361 5.47 -4.35 18.17
CA ILE A 361 6.82 -4.10 18.71
C ILE A 361 6.73 -3.18 19.92
N SER A 362 5.97 -2.09 19.82
CA SER A 362 5.82 -1.13 20.91
C SER A 362 5.27 -1.77 22.18
N LYS A 363 4.27 -2.65 22.04
CA LYS A 363 3.57 -3.29 23.17
C LYS A 363 4.37 -4.42 23.81
N ASN A 364 5.08 -5.22 23.01
CA ASN A 364 5.65 -6.49 23.49
C ASN A 364 7.19 -6.50 23.56
N LEU A 365 7.87 -5.66 22.77
CA LEU A 365 9.33 -5.70 22.61
C LEU A 365 10.05 -4.48 23.20
N GLN A 366 9.38 -3.35 23.43
CA GLN A 366 10.04 -2.17 24.02
C GLN A 366 10.59 -2.42 25.42
N GLU A 367 9.93 -3.26 26.22
CA GLU A 367 10.38 -3.62 27.58
C GLU A 367 11.48 -4.69 27.57
N GLN A 368 11.73 -5.32 26.42
CA GLN A 368 12.74 -6.37 26.32
C GLN A 368 14.15 -5.78 26.26
N PRO A 369 15.14 -6.39 26.92
CA PRO A 369 16.52 -5.94 26.83
C PRO A 369 17.04 -6.00 25.38
N ALA A 370 17.66 -4.93 24.88
CA ALA A 370 18.24 -4.90 23.54
C ALA A 370 19.18 -6.09 23.21
N PRO A 371 20.00 -6.63 24.13
CA PRO A 371 20.78 -7.85 23.88
C PRO A 371 19.93 -9.06 23.50
N TYR A 372 18.77 -9.24 24.14
CA TYR A 372 17.82 -10.31 23.80
C TYR A 372 17.24 -10.12 22.40
N ILE A 373 16.95 -8.87 22.02
CA ILE A 373 16.50 -8.53 20.67
C ILE A 373 17.57 -8.84 19.62
N TYR A 374 18.83 -8.47 19.85
CA TYR A 374 19.93 -8.80 18.94
C TYR A 374 20.19 -10.31 18.83
N GLU A 375 20.04 -11.06 19.94
CA GLU A 375 20.17 -12.51 19.95
C GLU A 375 19.12 -13.16 19.04
N ARG A 376 17.85 -12.74 19.17
CA ARG A 376 16.73 -13.26 18.35
C ARG A 376 16.84 -12.89 16.87
N ILE A 377 17.35 -11.69 16.56
CA ILE A 377 17.58 -11.26 15.17
C ILE A 377 18.81 -11.97 14.57
N GLY A 378 19.76 -12.40 15.41
CA GLY A 378 21.02 -13.02 14.98
C GLY A 378 22.06 -12.01 14.47
N GLU A 379 21.79 -10.70 14.61
CA GLU A 379 22.68 -9.62 14.18
C GLU A 379 22.80 -8.56 15.29
N LYS A 380 24.01 -8.02 15.46
CA LYS A 380 24.28 -6.94 16.41
C LYS A 380 24.72 -5.68 15.67
N PHE A 381 23.89 -4.65 15.71
CA PHE A 381 24.19 -3.35 15.09
C PHE A 381 24.96 -2.44 16.06
N LYS A 382 25.94 -1.72 15.51
CA LYS A 382 26.74 -0.71 16.21
C LYS A 382 26.58 0.68 15.60
N HIS A 383 26.30 0.74 14.30
CA HIS A 383 26.15 2.00 13.57
C HIS A 383 24.76 2.08 12.97
N TYR A 384 24.06 3.17 13.25
CA TYR A 384 22.70 3.42 12.79
C TYR A 384 22.68 4.62 11.86
N PHE A 385 22.11 4.42 10.67
CA PHE A 385 21.86 5.46 9.68
C PHE A 385 20.37 5.52 9.44
N ILE A 386 19.75 6.66 9.70
CA ILE A 386 18.32 6.86 9.42
C ILE A 386 18.21 8.00 8.42
N ASP A 387 17.79 7.65 7.20
CA ASP A 387 17.45 8.60 6.16
C ASP A 387 15.95 8.90 6.16
N GLU A 388 15.59 10.09 5.67
CA GLU A 388 14.22 10.60 5.66
C GLU A 388 13.56 10.62 7.05
N MET A 389 14.32 11.03 8.08
CA MET A 389 13.85 11.08 9.47
C MET A 389 12.58 11.93 9.66
N GLN A 390 12.31 12.89 8.77
CA GLN A 390 11.07 13.68 8.77
C GLN A 390 9.81 12.89 8.39
N ASP A 391 9.96 11.72 7.76
CA ASP A 391 8.85 10.85 7.34
C ASP A 391 8.61 9.69 8.33
N THR A 392 9.37 9.58 9.41
CA THR A 392 9.18 8.50 10.40
C THR A 392 7.96 8.76 11.27
N SER A 393 7.20 7.70 11.60
CA SER A 393 6.16 7.78 12.63
C SER A 393 6.75 7.86 14.04
N VAL A 394 5.91 8.26 15.00
CA VAL A 394 6.31 8.31 16.42
C VAL A 394 6.65 6.91 16.93
N LEU A 395 5.84 5.90 16.62
CA LEU A 395 6.08 4.52 17.04
C LEU A 395 7.34 3.94 16.39
N GLN A 396 7.55 4.18 15.10
CA GLN A 396 8.77 3.77 14.40
C GLN A 396 10.04 4.28 15.11
N TRP A 397 10.05 5.56 15.48
CA TRP A 397 11.17 6.14 16.21
C TRP A 397 11.33 5.54 17.61
N GLN A 398 10.23 5.45 18.37
CA GLN A 398 10.22 4.87 19.72
C GLN A 398 10.72 3.42 19.74
N ASN A 399 10.33 2.61 18.75
CA ASN A 399 10.74 1.21 18.63
C ASN A 399 12.24 1.03 18.38
N ILE A 400 12.89 2.00 17.73
CA ILE A 400 14.32 1.94 17.42
C ILE A 400 15.18 2.53 18.55
N ILE A 401 14.65 3.45 19.37
CA ILE A 401 15.38 4.09 20.47
C ILE A 401 16.11 3.09 21.38
N PRO A 402 15.49 2.01 21.90
CA PRO A 402 16.18 1.05 22.77
C PRO A 402 17.40 0.40 22.12
N LEU A 403 17.33 0.10 20.83
CA LEU A 403 18.40 -0.55 20.07
C LEU A 403 19.57 0.42 19.85
N ILE A 404 19.27 1.66 19.45
CA ILE A 404 20.26 2.72 19.31
C ILE A 404 20.90 3.03 20.66
N HIS A 405 20.11 3.14 21.72
CA HIS A 405 20.58 3.45 23.06
C HIS A 405 21.61 2.41 23.54
N ASN A 406 21.33 1.12 23.31
CA ASN A 406 22.27 0.05 23.63
C ASN A 406 23.55 0.12 22.79
N ALA A 407 23.45 0.48 21.51
CA ALA A 407 24.60 0.63 20.64
C ALA A 407 25.48 1.82 21.06
N LEU A 408 24.87 2.99 21.33
CA LEU A 408 25.55 4.21 21.77
C LEU A 408 26.21 4.07 23.15
N SER A 409 25.79 3.09 23.95
CA SER A 409 26.46 2.76 25.22
C SER A 409 27.76 1.98 25.04
N GLN A 410 28.08 1.53 23.81
CA GLN A 410 29.29 0.79 23.48
C GLN A 410 30.32 1.70 22.79
N GLU A 411 31.60 1.38 22.96
CA GLU A 411 32.69 2.07 22.23
C GLU A 411 32.59 1.83 20.72
N HIS A 412 33.00 2.85 19.96
CA HIS A 412 33.00 2.84 18.47
C HIS A 412 31.62 2.58 17.86
N SER A 413 30.61 3.33 18.30
CA SER A 413 29.25 3.32 17.79
C SER A 413 28.87 4.73 17.28
N ASP A 414 27.99 4.79 16.29
CA ASP A 414 27.55 6.06 15.69
C ASP A 414 26.06 6.04 15.36
N LEU A 415 25.40 7.19 15.53
CA LEU A 415 24.07 7.45 15.01
C LEU A 415 24.14 8.64 14.04
N LEU A 416 23.66 8.44 12.82
CA LEU A 416 23.49 9.51 11.85
C LEU A 416 22.01 9.62 11.46
N LEU A 417 21.38 10.73 11.84
CA LEU A 417 20.02 11.10 11.44
C LEU A 417 20.09 12.13 10.31
N VAL A 418 19.40 11.85 9.21
CA VAL A 418 19.38 12.72 8.03
C VAL A 418 17.94 12.91 7.56
N GLY A 419 17.61 14.16 7.23
CA GLY A 419 16.27 14.54 6.83
C GLY A 419 16.16 16.02 6.51
N ASP A 420 14.97 16.40 6.05
CA ASP A 420 14.57 17.78 5.71
C ASP A 420 13.06 17.96 5.96
N THR A 421 12.71 18.74 6.99
CA THR A 421 11.30 19.00 7.36
C THR A 421 10.51 19.64 6.21
N LYS A 422 11.17 20.38 5.30
CA LYS A 422 10.53 21.00 4.11
C LYS A 422 10.05 19.97 3.08
N GLN A 423 10.55 18.73 3.18
CA GLN A 423 10.17 17.63 2.29
C GLN A 423 9.23 16.61 2.97
N ALA A 424 8.71 16.90 4.16
CA ALA A 424 7.81 15.99 4.85
C ALA A 424 6.38 16.08 4.26
N ILE A 425 5.95 15.01 3.56
CA ILE A 425 4.69 14.97 2.80
C ILE A 425 3.87 13.69 3.06
N TYR A 426 4.22 12.94 4.11
CA TYR A 426 3.63 11.64 4.42
C TYR A 426 2.85 11.62 5.75
N ARG A 427 2.40 12.78 6.27
CA ARG A 427 1.62 12.86 7.53
C ARG A 427 0.36 11.99 7.50
N TRP A 428 -0.28 11.85 6.34
CA TRP A 428 -1.42 10.96 6.13
C TRP A 428 -1.10 9.45 6.32
N ARG A 429 0.19 9.08 6.39
CA ARG A 429 0.67 7.73 6.74
C ARG A 429 1.17 7.64 8.20
N GLY A 430 0.95 8.67 9.01
CA GLY A 430 1.37 8.71 10.42
C GLY A 430 2.76 9.32 10.67
N SER A 431 3.43 9.90 9.67
CA SER A 431 4.71 10.59 9.91
C SER A 431 4.52 11.87 10.73
N GLU A 432 5.46 12.18 11.62
CA GLU A 432 5.42 13.39 12.46
C GLU A 432 6.64 14.31 12.19
N PRO A 433 6.54 15.27 11.25
CA PRO A 433 7.62 16.21 10.92
C PRO A 433 8.16 17.01 12.12
N GLU A 434 7.29 17.31 13.08
CA GLU A 434 7.59 18.02 14.33
C GLU A 434 8.63 17.28 15.18
N GLN A 435 8.65 15.94 15.10
CA GLN A 435 9.64 15.11 15.75
C GLN A 435 11.04 15.44 15.22
N PHE A 436 11.21 15.50 13.90
CA PHE A 436 12.50 15.85 13.30
C PHE A 436 12.86 17.32 13.55
N LEU A 437 11.88 18.23 13.53
CA LEU A 437 12.10 19.64 13.88
C LEU A 437 12.66 19.79 15.30
N THR A 438 12.06 19.10 16.27
CA THR A 438 12.51 19.11 17.67
C THR A 438 13.90 18.49 17.82
N LEU A 439 14.19 17.41 17.09
CA LEU A 439 15.52 16.79 17.05
C LEU A 439 16.57 17.69 16.37
N ALA A 440 16.15 18.58 15.47
CA ALA A 440 17.02 19.54 14.77
C ALA A 440 17.29 20.83 15.56
N GLN A 441 16.55 21.11 16.64
CA GLN A 441 16.76 22.28 17.51
C GLN A 441 17.83 22.04 18.58
N GLU A 442 18.55 23.08 19.01
CA GLU A 442 19.53 22.96 20.09
C GLU A 442 18.84 22.73 21.46
N GLY A 443 19.36 21.79 22.25
CA GLY A 443 18.80 21.47 23.57
C GLY A 443 19.26 20.12 24.12
N LYS A 444 19.34 20.01 25.45
CA LYS A 444 19.74 18.78 26.17
C LYS A 444 18.56 18.01 26.77
N SER A 445 17.33 18.48 26.65
CA SER A 445 16.17 17.75 27.18
C SER A 445 15.90 16.49 26.36
N LYS A 446 15.25 15.49 26.97
CA LYS A 446 14.87 14.23 26.29
C LYS A 446 14.09 14.44 25.00
N LYS A 447 13.35 15.56 24.88
CA LYS A 447 12.63 15.95 23.67
C LYS A 447 13.58 16.31 22.52
N HIS A 448 14.67 17.02 22.80
CA HIS A 448 15.65 17.45 21.81
C HIS A 448 16.72 16.37 21.54
N ASN A 449 17.03 15.55 22.54
CA ASN A 449 17.98 14.46 22.43
C ASN A 449 17.58 13.32 23.38
N PRO A 450 17.06 12.20 22.85
CA PRO A 450 16.66 11.07 23.69
C PRO A 450 17.86 10.24 24.19
N PHE A 451 19.08 10.53 23.74
CA PHE A 451 20.29 9.78 24.07
C PHE A 451 21.22 10.55 25.02
N PHE A 452 22.07 9.83 25.75
CA PHE A 452 23.03 10.42 26.69
C PHE A 452 24.23 11.10 26.03
N ILE A 453 24.50 10.79 24.75
CA ILE A 453 25.59 11.38 23.98
C ILE A 453 25.16 12.74 23.44
N GLU A 454 26.06 13.73 23.49
CA GLU A 454 25.81 15.05 22.92
C GLU A 454 25.65 14.99 21.39
N LYS A 455 24.53 15.53 20.88
CA LYS A 455 24.28 15.60 19.44
C LYS A 455 25.06 16.73 18.78
N LYS A 456 25.45 16.54 17.52
CA LYS A 456 26.07 17.56 16.67
C LYS A 456 25.15 17.87 15.50
N LEU A 457 24.69 19.11 15.41
CA LEU A 457 23.87 19.56 14.29
C LEU A 457 24.77 20.03 13.14
N LYS A 458 24.49 19.53 11.94
CA LYS A 458 25.15 19.95 10.70
C LYS A 458 24.10 20.21 9.62
N SER A 459 24.18 21.38 9.01
CA SER A 459 23.34 21.77 7.89
C SER A 459 24.12 21.67 6.59
N LEU A 460 23.48 21.14 5.54
CA LEU A 460 24.01 21.11 4.19
C LEU A 460 23.35 22.25 3.40
N ASP A 461 24.07 23.33 3.20
CA ASP A 461 23.60 24.60 2.64
C ASP A 461 23.74 24.69 1.11
N THR A 462 24.63 23.92 0.50
CA THR A 462 24.96 24.05 -0.93
C THR A 462 24.12 23.10 -1.78
N ASN A 463 23.43 23.61 -2.81
CA ASN A 463 22.64 22.81 -3.74
C ASN A 463 23.50 22.35 -4.93
N TYR A 464 23.69 21.04 -5.06
CA TYR A 464 24.47 20.39 -6.13
C TYR A 464 23.60 19.90 -7.29
N ARG A 465 22.28 19.93 -7.14
CA ARG A 465 21.31 19.44 -8.11
C ARG A 465 21.01 20.50 -9.16
N SER A 466 20.43 21.61 -8.74
CA SER A 466 19.74 22.55 -9.63
C SER A 466 20.65 23.69 -10.10
N PHE A 467 20.23 24.39 -11.16
CA PHE A 467 20.87 25.59 -11.67
C PHE A 467 20.44 26.85 -10.90
N THR A 468 21.23 27.92 -11.00
CA THR A 468 21.07 29.16 -10.19
C THR A 468 19.66 29.74 -10.22
N GLU A 469 19.01 29.86 -11.38
CA GLU A 469 17.68 30.51 -11.48
C GLU A 469 16.59 29.74 -10.73
N VAL A 470 16.63 28.40 -10.79
CA VAL A 470 15.71 27.54 -10.02
C VAL A 470 15.97 27.67 -8.52
N ILE A 471 17.24 27.75 -8.11
CA ILE A 471 17.62 27.91 -6.71
C ILE A 471 17.20 29.28 -6.18
N ASP A 472 17.47 30.36 -6.93
CA ASP A 472 17.14 31.73 -6.57
C ASP A 472 15.63 31.94 -6.42
N PHE A 473 14.87 31.46 -7.40
CA PHE A 473 13.42 31.52 -7.35
C PHE A 473 12.87 30.78 -6.11
N ASN A 474 13.34 29.55 -5.86
CA ASN A 474 12.90 28.77 -4.70
C ASN A 474 13.32 29.42 -3.36
N ASN A 475 14.56 29.91 -3.26
CA ASN A 475 15.05 30.63 -2.09
C ASN A 475 14.14 31.83 -1.80
N GLY A 476 13.84 32.65 -2.80
CA GLY A 476 13.03 33.86 -2.67
C GLY A 476 11.55 33.58 -2.39
N PHE A 477 10.94 32.66 -3.14
CA PHE A 477 9.52 32.33 -3.02
C PHE A 477 9.19 31.68 -1.67
N PHE A 478 9.96 30.68 -1.24
CA PHE A 478 9.67 30.00 0.03
C PHE A 478 10.07 30.83 1.26
N GLN A 479 11.10 31.70 1.14
CA GLN A 479 11.37 32.71 2.18
C GLN A 479 10.23 33.75 2.26
N HIS A 480 9.55 34.04 1.15
CA HIS A 480 8.35 34.88 1.18
C HIS A 480 7.16 34.18 1.82
N ILE A 481 6.93 32.90 1.50
CA ILE A 481 5.86 32.10 2.10
C ILE A 481 5.96 32.04 3.63
N SER A 482 7.18 32.07 4.19
CA SER A 482 7.38 31.90 5.64
C SER A 482 6.58 32.89 6.50
N GLN A 483 6.19 34.05 5.96
CA GLN A 483 5.40 35.06 6.68
C GLN A 483 3.92 34.68 6.87
N PHE A 484 3.43 33.66 6.16
CA PHE A 484 2.01 33.26 6.17
C PHE A 484 1.71 32.07 7.07
N PHE A 485 2.72 31.47 7.72
CA PHE A 485 2.49 30.41 8.70
C PHE A 485 1.80 30.95 9.94
N SER A 486 0.79 30.22 10.42
CA SER A 486 0.09 30.54 11.66
C SER A 486 0.93 30.22 12.91
N GLN A 487 1.83 29.24 12.82
CA GLN A 487 2.70 28.81 13.92
C GLN A 487 4.13 29.35 13.76
N PRO A 488 4.71 29.98 14.80
CA PRO A 488 6.07 30.50 14.74
C PRO A 488 7.15 29.45 14.46
N GLU A 489 6.99 28.20 14.94
CA GLU A 489 7.99 27.15 14.70
C GLU A 489 8.15 26.86 13.20
N TYR A 490 7.05 26.82 12.45
CA TYR A 490 7.08 26.54 11.01
C TYR A 490 7.67 27.68 10.19
N THR A 491 7.51 28.92 10.66
CA THR A 491 8.15 30.10 10.04
C THR A 491 9.67 29.96 10.00
N THR A 492 10.28 29.40 11.06
CA THR A 492 11.75 29.26 11.14
C THR A 492 12.32 28.32 10.07
N ILE A 493 11.57 27.25 9.73
CA ILE A 493 11.93 26.26 8.71
C ILE A 493 12.23 26.93 7.36
N TYR A 494 11.36 27.86 6.95
CA TYR A 494 11.44 28.51 5.65
C TYR A 494 12.19 29.85 5.66
N SER A 495 12.23 30.55 6.80
CA SER A 495 12.92 31.84 6.89
C SER A 495 14.44 31.71 7.10
N GLN A 496 14.88 30.72 7.89
CA GLN A 496 16.29 30.56 8.27
C GLN A 496 16.98 29.39 7.54
N GLU A 497 16.29 28.27 7.33
CA GLU A 497 16.91 27.05 6.79
C GLU A 497 16.76 26.89 5.26
N ASN A 498 16.02 27.78 4.60
CA ASN A 498 15.71 27.66 3.16
C ASN A 498 16.79 28.26 2.25
N ARG A 499 17.79 28.98 2.76
CA ARG A 499 18.80 29.62 1.93
C ARG A 499 19.83 28.61 1.45
N GLN A 500 19.77 28.27 0.16
CA GLN A 500 20.76 27.40 -0.47
C GLN A 500 21.81 28.18 -1.25
N ASN A 501 23.08 27.79 -1.10
CA ASN A 501 24.20 28.29 -1.88
C ASN A 501 24.28 27.61 -3.26
N PHE A 502 24.83 28.32 -4.24
CA PHE A 502 25.03 27.81 -5.59
C PHE A 502 26.33 27.02 -5.74
N THR A 503 26.38 26.23 -6.81
CA THR A 503 27.62 25.63 -7.33
C THR A 503 28.00 26.32 -8.65
N ASP A 504 28.89 25.71 -9.44
CA ASP A 504 29.30 26.22 -10.75
C ASP A 504 28.20 26.11 -11.83
N LYS A 505 27.04 25.51 -11.51
CA LYS A 505 25.87 25.37 -12.40
C LYS A 505 25.10 26.69 -12.55
N LYS A 506 25.54 27.57 -13.45
CA LYS A 506 24.91 28.88 -13.72
C LYS A 506 23.85 28.80 -14.83
N GLY A 507 22.76 29.56 -14.70
CA GLY A 507 21.66 29.65 -15.66
C GLY A 507 20.40 28.94 -15.18
N GLY A 508 19.66 28.34 -16.12
CA GLY A 508 18.35 27.73 -15.87
C GLY A 508 17.19 28.67 -16.19
N TYR A 509 15.97 28.20 -15.95
CA TYR A 509 14.75 28.91 -16.33
C TYR A 509 13.58 28.62 -15.39
N VAL A 510 12.80 29.64 -15.05
CA VAL A 510 11.51 29.50 -14.38
C VAL A 510 10.45 30.29 -15.13
N GLN A 511 9.32 29.65 -15.45
CA GLN A 511 8.16 30.28 -16.06
C GLN A 511 6.91 30.11 -15.19
N LEU A 512 6.22 31.21 -14.92
CA LEU A 512 4.90 31.23 -14.30
C LEU A 512 3.87 31.60 -15.37
N SER A 513 2.92 30.72 -15.62
CA SER A 513 1.82 30.94 -16.58
C SER A 513 0.50 30.98 -15.84
N PHE A 514 -0.25 32.07 -15.98
CA PHE A 514 -1.57 32.25 -15.39
C PHE A 514 -2.64 32.13 -16.47
N MET A 515 -3.60 31.22 -16.27
CA MET A 515 -4.72 30.99 -17.19
C MET A 515 -5.90 31.90 -16.83
N GLU A 516 -6.71 32.27 -17.82
CA GLU A 516 -7.92 33.07 -17.60
C GLU A 516 -8.89 32.38 -16.61
N LYS A 517 -9.57 33.19 -15.81
CA LYS A 517 -10.53 32.71 -14.81
C LYS A 517 -11.87 32.43 -15.46
N GLY A 518 -12.50 31.30 -15.11
CA GLY A 518 -13.91 31.02 -15.47
C GLY A 518 -14.19 29.58 -15.88
N LEU A 519 -13.15 28.82 -16.21
CA LEU A 519 -13.28 27.41 -16.59
C LEU A 519 -13.62 26.54 -15.38
N SER A 520 -14.51 25.56 -15.59
CA SER A 520 -14.93 24.62 -14.55
C SER A 520 -15.00 23.20 -15.10
N GLY A 521 -14.78 22.20 -14.25
CA GLY A 521 -14.83 20.79 -14.65
C GLY A 521 -13.82 20.45 -15.75
N ASP A 522 -14.27 19.71 -16.76
CA ASP A 522 -13.41 19.14 -17.80
C ASP A 522 -12.83 20.20 -18.76
N GLU A 523 -13.49 21.35 -18.93
CA GLU A 523 -12.96 22.49 -19.68
C GLU A 523 -11.68 23.03 -19.05
N LYS A 524 -11.63 23.05 -17.71
CA LYS A 524 -10.45 23.46 -16.96
C LYS A 524 -9.32 22.47 -17.15
N ASP A 525 -9.58 21.18 -16.98
CA ASP A 525 -8.57 20.12 -17.15
C ASP A 525 -7.98 20.12 -18.57
N SER A 526 -8.82 20.35 -19.59
CA SER A 526 -8.41 20.47 -20.99
C SER A 526 -7.51 21.69 -21.24
N ALA A 527 -7.85 22.86 -20.71
CA ALA A 527 -7.05 24.07 -20.87
C ALA A 527 -5.66 23.95 -20.22
N TYR A 528 -5.55 23.27 -19.07
CA TYR A 528 -4.24 22.95 -18.50
C TYR A 528 -3.45 21.99 -19.38
N ALA A 529 -4.10 20.96 -19.92
CA ALA A 529 -3.45 19.98 -20.78
C ALA A 529 -2.95 20.60 -22.09
N GLU A 530 -3.73 21.52 -22.69
CA GLU A 530 -3.33 22.32 -23.86
C GLU A 530 -2.09 23.15 -23.56
N LYS A 531 -2.06 23.86 -22.43
CA LYS A 531 -0.90 24.66 -22.05
C LYS A 531 0.34 23.80 -21.76
N VAL A 532 0.16 22.60 -21.19
CA VAL A 532 1.25 21.63 -20.99
C VAL A 532 1.81 21.17 -22.34
N LEU A 533 0.95 20.87 -23.33
CA LEU A 533 1.36 20.50 -24.67
C LEU A 533 2.17 21.62 -25.34
N ASP A 534 1.71 22.87 -25.27
CA ASP A 534 2.43 24.04 -25.81
C ASP A 534 3.84 24.15 -25.23
N ILE A 535 3.97 23.98 -23.91
CA ILE A 535 5.25 24.03 -23.21
C ILE A 535 6.17 22.88 -23.68
N ILE A 536 5.66 21.64 -23.77
CA ILE A 536 6.43 20.48 -24.25
C ILE A 536 6.93 20.69 -25.69
N GLN A 537 6.07 21.21 -26.56
CA GLN A 537 6.45 21.49 -27.96
C GLN A 537 7.52 22.59 -28.06
N ASN A 538 7.48 23.59 -27.18
CA ASN A 538 8.51 24.63 -27.14
C ASN A 538 9.83 24.12 -26.56
N ILE A 539 9.80 23.35 -25.46
CA ILE A 539 10.99 22.70 -24.88
C ILE A 539 11.67 21.76 -25.89
N SER A 540 10.89 21.03 -26.69
CA SER A 540 11.42 20.11 -27.71
C SER A 540 12.26 20.86 -28.77
N LYS A 541 11.96 22.13 -29.05
CA LYS A 541 12.77 23.00 -29.92
C LYS A 541 14.10 23.39 -29.27
N GLU A 542 14.18 23.36 -27.94
CA GLU A 542 15.37 23.71 -27.15
C GLU A 542 16.33 22.53 -26.89
N ASN A 543 16.12 21.40 -27.58
CA ASN A 543 17.03 20.24 -27.60
C ASN A 543 17.05 19.39 -26.32
N PHE A 544 15.94 19.36 -25.57
CA PHE A 544 15.67 18.35 -24.53
C PHE A 544 14.95 17.13 -25.13
N TYR A 545 15.20 15.95 -24.56
CA TYR A 545 14.47 14.72 -24.87
C TYR A 545 13.17 14.66 -24.05
N LEU A 546 12.15 13.94 -24.55
CA LEU A 546 10.87 13.80 -23.86
C LEU A 546 11.02 13.11 -22.50
N ASN A 547 11.97 12.16 -22.38
CA ASN A 547 12.26 11.49 -21.11
C ASN A 547 12.92 12.39 -20.05
N GLU A 548 13.37 13.58 -20.43
CA GLU A 548 13.90 14.61 -19.52
C GLU A 548 12.78 15.53 -18.96
N ILE A 549 11.55 15.40 -19.48
CA ILE A 549 10.39 16.20 -19.07
C ILE A 549 9.50 15.39 -18.12
N CYS A 550 9.16 15.99 -16.98
CA CYS A 550 8.24 15.41 -16.02
C CYS A 550 7.08 16.36 -15.69
N VAL A 551 5.85 15.87 -15.80
CA VAL A 551 4.63 16.56 -15.40
C VAL A 551 4.19 16.05 -14.03
N LEU A 552 4.17 16.95 -13.04
CA LEU A 552 3.81 16.63 -11.66
C LEU A 552 2.39 17.08 -11.35
N THR A 553 1.54 16.16 -10.88
CA THR A 553 0.15 16.47 -10.52
C THR A 553 -0.14 16.15 -9.04
N ARG A 554 -1.10 16.85 -8.43
CA ARG A 554 -1.50 16.56 -7.05
C ARG A 554 -2.33 15.28 -6.94
N THR A 555 -3.20 15.01 -7.92
CA THR A 555 -4.13 13.87 -7.90
C THR A 555 -4.00 13.01 -9.15
N LYS A 556 -4.33 11.72 -9.01
CA LYS A 556 -4.34 10.78 -10.15
C LYS A 556 -5.28 11.22 -11.27
N LYS A 557 -6.47 11.75 -10.93
CA LYS A 557 -7.44 12.24 -11.91
C LYS A 557 -6.82 13.30 -12.84
N GLN A 558 -6.11 14.27 -12.28
CA GLN A 558 -5.42 15.32 -13.04
C GLN A 558 -4.32 14.73 -13.94
N GLY A 559 -3.54 13.77 -13.44
CA GLY A 559 -2.51 13.08 -14.22
C GLY A 559 -3.09 12.33 -15.42
N ILE A 560 -4.21 11.60 -15.23
CA ILE A 560 -4.91 10.87 -16.29
C ILE A 560 -5.44 11.84 -17.35
N ALA A 561 -6.04 12.97 -16.96
CA ALA A 561 -6.57 13.95 -17.90
C ALA A 561 -5.47 14.50 -18.84
N ILE A 562 -4.32 14.88 -18.28
CA ILE A 562 -3.17 15.35 -19.09
C ILE A 562 -2.63 14.22 -19.96
N ALA A 563 -2.48 13.03 -19.41
CA ALA A 563 -1.94 11.88 -20.12
C ALA A 563 -2.79 11.50 -21.34
N ASN A 564 -4.11 11.45 -21.19
CA ASN A 564 -5.03 11.19 -22.30
C ASN A 564 -4.91 12.25 -23.38
N PHE A 565 -4.92 13.53 -23.01
CA PHE A 565 -4.80 14.64 -23.95
C PHE A 565 -3.47 14.64 -24.72
N LEU A 566 -2.34 14.36 -24.03
CA LEU A 566 -1.03 14.25 -24.67
C LEU A 566 -0.95 13.06 -25.64
N THR A 567 -1.57 11.93 -25.27
CA THR A 567 -1.64 10.73 -26.11
C THR A 567 -2.47 11.00 -27.38
N GLU A 568 -3.61 11.68 -27.25
CA GLU A 568 -4.46 12.12 -28.38
C GLU A 568 -3.70 13.04 -29.36
N ASN A 569 -2.73 13.81 -28.84
CA ASN A 569 -1.87 14.70 -29.63
C ASN A 569 -0.54 14.06 -30.07
N ASN A 570 -0.42 12.73 -30.03
CA ASN A 570 0.75 11.95 -30.46
C ASN A 570 2.04 12.28 -29.69
N ILE A 571 1.95 12.60 -28.40
CA ILE A 571 3.12 12.69 -27.52
C ILE A 571 3.29 11.38 -26.76
N ASP A 572 4.46 10.76 -26.89
CA ASP A 572 4.79 9.56 -26.11
C ASP A 572 4.86 9.90 -24.62
N ILE A 573 4.10 9.15 -23.81
CA ILE A 573 4.02 9.34 -22.35
C ILE A 573 4.36 8.06 -21.59
N ILE A 574 4.88 8.24 -20.37
CA ILE A 574 4.99 7.19 -19.37
C ILE A 574 4.20 7.66 -18.15
N SER A 575 3.08 7.01 -17.90
CA SER A 575 2.30 7.18 -16.68
C SER A 575 1.89 5.84 -16.12
N SER A 576 2.25 5.59 -14.87
CA SER A 576 1.77 4.42 -14.12
C SER A 576 0.25 4.43 -13.91
N GLU A 577 -0.41 5.56 -14.18
CA GLU A 577 -1.84 5.75 -13.97
C GLU A 577 -2.66 5.55 -15.24
N THR A 578 -2.07 5.61 -16.44
CA THR A 578 -2.81 5.40 -17.72
C THR A 578 -2.52 4.07 -18.40
N LEU A 579 -1.39 3.44 -18.12
CA LEU A 579 -1.04 2.11 -18.64
C LEU A 579 -1.66 0.98 -17.81
N LEU A 580 -2.93 1.13 -17.42
CA LEU A 580 -3.66 0.14 -16.62
C LEU A 580 -3.94 -1.11 -17.44
N LEU A 581 -3.80 -2.28 -16.82
CA LEU A 581 -4.02 -3.56 -17.50
C LEU A 581 -5.45 -3.70 -18.05
N GLN A 582 -6.45 -3.12 -17.37
CA GLN A 582 -7.85 -3.13 -17.80
C GLN A 582 -8.11 -2.36 -19.10
N ASN A 583 -7.19 -1.50 -19.54
CA ASN A 583 -7.34 -0.78 -20.80
C ASN A 583 -7.01 -1.67 -22.01
N SER A 584 -6.42 -2.86 -21.78
CA SER A 584 -6.14 -3.83 -22.84
C SER A 584 -7.37 -4.67 -23.15
N GLU A 585 -7.89 -4.55 -24.38
CA GLU A 585 -9.01 -5.35 -24.87
C GLU A 585 -8.71 -6.86 -24.82
N LYS A 586 -7.45 -7.27 -25.05
CA LYS A 586 -7.03 -8.67 -24.97
C LYS A 586 -7.10 -9.23 -23.56
N ILE A 587 -6.75 -8.43 -22.55
CA ILE A 587 -6.85 -8.84 -21.14
C ILE A 587 -8.32 -8.96 -20.74
N ASN A 588 -9.15 -7.97 -21.09
CA ASN A 588 -10.58 -8.03 -20.82
C ASN A 588 -11.22 -9.26 -21.47
N PHE A 589 -10.83 -9.60 -22.70
CA PHE A 589 -11.25 -10.84 -23.36
C PHE A 589 -10.89 -12.09 -22.55
N VAL A 590 -9.65 -12.19 -22.04
CA VAL A 590 -9.22 -13.34 -21.22
C VAL A 590 -10.05 -13.43 -19.93
N ILE A 591 -10.33 -12.29 -19.29
CA ILE A 591 -11.18 -12.21 -18.09
C ILE A 591 -12.62 -12.62 -18.41
N ASP A 592 -13.17 -12.21 -19.55
CA ASP A 592 -14.49 -12.62 -20.01
C ASP A 592 -14.54 -14.14 -20.31
N VAL A 593 -13.46 -14.72 -20.86
CA VAL A 593 -13.35 -16.18 -21.07
C VAL A 593 -13.41 -16.88 -19.71
N LEU A 594 -12.56 -16.50 -18.76
CA LEU A 594 -12.54 -17.09 -17.42
C LEU A 594 -13.90 -16.94 -16.72
N SER A 595 -14.53 -15.76 -16.81
CA SER A 595 -15.85 -15.49 -16.24
C SER A 595 -16.94 -16.36 -16.85
N TYR A 596 -16.89 -16.58 -18.17
CA TYR A 596 -17.83 -17.44 -18.88
C TYR A 596 -17.60 -18.93 -18.56
N LEU A 597 -16.35 -19.37 -18.39
CA LEU A 597 -16.02 -20.73 -17.97
C LEU A 597 -16.51 -21.02 -16.54
N GLN A 598 -16.43 -20.04 -15.64
CA GLN A 598 -16.93 -20.19 -14.28
C GLN A 598 -18.46 -20.18 -14.22
N ASN A 599 -19.12 -19.29 -14.97
CA ASN A 599 -20.57 -19.18 -15.01
C ASN A 599 -21.08 -19.10 -16.46
N HIS A 600 -21.43 -20.25 -17.03
CA HIS A 600 -21.95 -20.36 -18.40
C HIS A 600 -23.26 -19.62 -18.66
N LYS A 601 -23.95 -19.14 -17.61
CA LYS A 601 -25.17 -18.32 -17.74
C LYS A 601 -24.87 -16.82 -17.82
N ASN A 602 -23.62 -16.40 -17.63
CA ASN A 602 -23.22 -15.00 -17.72
C ASN A 602 -23.28 -14.53 -19.19
N LYS A 603 -24.43 -13.94 -19.56
CA LYS A 603 -24.69 -13.44 -20.92
C LYS A 603 -23.82 -12.22 -21.26
N ASP A 604 -23.48 -11.39 -20.27
CA ASP A 604 -22.67 -10.20 -20.49
C ASP A 604 -21.24 -10.58 -20.89
N ALA A 605 -20.63 -11.52 -20.17
CA ALA A 605 -19.31 -12.06 -20.54
C ALA A 605 -19.34 -12.69 -21.95
N LYS A 606 -20.35 -13.52 -22.25
CA LYS A 606 -20.49 -14.12 -23.58
C LYS A 606 -20.66 -13.07 -24.69
N LEU A 607 -21.40 -12.00 -24.43
CA LEU A 607 -21.59 -10.91 -25.37
C LEU A 607 -20.26 -10.16 -25.61
N ASN A 608 -19.52 -9.83 -24.56
CA ASN A 608 -18.21 -9.17 -24.66
C ASN A 608 -17.22 -10.02 -25.48
N LEU A 609 -17.19 -11.34 -25.28
CA LEU A 609 -16.40 -12.27 -26.10
C LEU A 609 -16.72 -12.15 -27.58
N LEU A 610 -18.02 -12.13 -27.94
CA LEU A 610 -18.46 -11.99 -29.32
C LEU A 610 -18.07 -10.64 -29.93
N TYR A 611 -18.19 -9.55 -29.16
CA TYR A 611 -17.74 -8.22 -29.57
C TYR A 611 -16.25 -8.19 -29.89
N PHE A 612 -15.42 -8.74 -29.02
CA PHE A 612 -13.98 -8.82 -29.23
C PHE A 612 -13.63 -9.68 -30.45
N LEU A 613 -14.20 -10.88 -30.55
CA LEU A 613 -13.95 -11.81 -31.67
C LEU A 613 -14.32 -11.20 -33.02
N TYR A 614 -15.47 -10.52 -33.11
CA TYR A 614 -15.89 -9.85 -34.34
C TYR A 614 -14.89 -8.79 -34.80
N SER A 615 -14.44 -7.93 -33.88
CA SER A 615 -13.49 -6.85 -34.16
C SER A 615 -12.10 -7.37 -34.48
N ASN A 616 -11.59 -8.32 -33.69
CA ASN A 616 -10.22 -8.83 -33.79
C ASN A 616 -10.01 -9.76 -35.00
N LEU A 617 -10.97 -10.64 -35.29
CA LEU A 617 -10.89 -11.58 -36.42
C LEU A 617 -11.29 -10.97 -37.77
N LYS A 618 -11.74 -9.71 -37.77
CA LYS A 618 -12.21 -8.97 -38.97
C LYS A 618 -13.23 -9.78 -39.78
N ILE A 619 -14.25 -10.27 -39.10
CA ILE A 619 -15.28 -11.15 -39.67
C ILE A 619 -16.05 -10.38 -40.76
N SER A 620 -16.25 -11.01 -41.92
CA SER A 620 -16.90 -10.41 -43.10
C SER A 620 -18.44 -10.41 -43.03
N LEU A 621 -19.03 -11.21 -42.14
CA LEU A 621 -20.46 -11.26 -41.88
C LEU A 621 -20.93 -9.98 -41.19
N ASP A 622 -22.22 -9.66 -41.30
CA ASP A 622 -22.79 -8.57 -40.50
C ASP A 622 -22.81 -8.96 -39.01
N LYS A 623 -22.60 -7.95 -38.16
CA LYS A 623 -22.48 -8.13 -36.71
C LYS A 623 -23.70 -8.81 -36.08
N HIS A 624 -24.91 -8.53 -36.57
CA HIS A 624 -26.13 -9.09 -35.98
C HIS A 624 -26.22 -10.59 -36.26
N THR A 625 -26.02 -11.00 -37.52
CA THR A 625 -26.03 -12.41 -37.92
C THR A 625 -24.94 -13.22 -37.22
N PHE A 626 -23.74 -12.64 -37.06
CA PHE A 626 -22.66 -13.30 -36.32
C PHE A 626 -23.04 -13.54 -34.84
N PHE A 627 -23.67 -12.57 -34.19
CA PHE A 627 -24.05 -12.69 -32.78
C PHE A 627 -25.21 -13.67 -32.60
N GLU A 628 -26.24 -13.58 -33.44
CA GLU A 628 -27.42 -14.44 -33.37
C GLU A 628 -27.06 -15.92 -33.49
N GLY A 629 -26.11 -16.27 -34.37
CA GLY A 629 -25.67 -17.65 -34.60
C GLY A 629 -24.83 -18.28 -33.49
N LEU A 630 -24.40 -17.50 -32.48
CA LEU A 630 -23.50 -17.95 -31.41
C LEU A 630 -23.99 -17.64 -30.00
N ILE A 631 -24.81 -16.59 -29.80
CA ILE A 631 -25.18 -16.10 -28.47
C ILE A 631 -26.01 -17.10 -27.66
N ASN A 632 -26.85 -17.90 -28.32
CA ASN A 632 -27.70 -18.90 -27.66
C ASN A 632 -27.09 -20.31 -27.63
N GLU A 633 -25.92 -20.50 -28.22
CA GLU A 633 -25.28 -21.82 -28.29
C GLU A 633 -24.76 -22.31 -26.93
N PRO A 634 -24.84 -23.62 -26.63
CA PRO A 634 -24.14 -24.23 -25.52
C PRO A 634 -22.63 -24.01 -25.60
N ILE A 635 -21.91 -24.07 -24.47
CA ILE A 635 -20.47 -23.78 -24.41
C ILE A 635 -19.63 -24.63 -25.37
N GLU A 636 -19.93 -25.92 -25.49
CA GLU A 636 -19.20 -26.84 -26.36
C GLU A 636 -19.41 -26.48 -27.84
N ASP A 637 -20.64 -26.20 -28.24
CA ASP A 637 -20.98 -25.79 -29.61
C ASP A 637 -20.42 -24.40 -29.95
N PHE A 638 -20.42 -23.48 -28.98
CA PHE A 638 -19.85 -22.16 -29.12
C PHE A 638 -18.36 -22.22 -29.50
N PHE A 639 -17.54 -22.91 -28.70
CA PHE A 639 -16.11 -23.03 -28.99
C PHE A 639 -15.80 -23.92 -30.20
N ASN A 640 -16.60 -24.95 -30.47
CA ASN A 640 -16.45 -25.76 -31.68
C ASN A 640 -16.70 -24.95 -32.96
N LYS A 641 -17.69 -24.04 -32.96
CA LYS A 641 -17.94 -23.14 -34.10
C LYS A 641 -16.80 -22.14 -34.33
N LEU A 642 -16.01 -21.80 -33.30
CA LEU A 642 -14.83 -20.93 -33.46
C LEU A 642 -13.69 -21.56 -34.27
N LYS A 643 -13.65 -22.89 -34.41
CA LYS A 643 -12.67 -23.59 -35.27
C LYS A 643 -12.76 -23.15 -36.73
N ALA A 644 -13.95 -22.75 -37.19
CA ALA A 644 -14.13 -22.20 -38.54
C ALA A 644 -13.35 -20.89 -38.78
N TYR A 645 -12.92 -20.22 -37.71
CA TYR A 645 -12.15 -18.97 -37.73
C TYR A 645 -10.69 -19.17 -37.33
N SER A 646 -10.14 -20.39 -37.47
CA SER A 646 -8.75 -20.73 -37.12
C SER A 646 -8.40 -20.57 -35.63
N ILE A 647 -9.40 -20.70 -34.76
CA ILE A 647 -9.22 -20.73 -33.30
C ILE A 647 -9.39 -22.16 -32.81
N GLU A 648 -8.32 -22.75 -32.29
CA GLU A 648 -8.36 -24.07 -31.64
C GLU A 648 -8.33 -23.89 -30.13
N PHE A 649 -9.51 -23.89 -29.51
CA PHE A 649 -9.66 -23.77 -28.07
C PHE A 649 -10.54 -24.89 -27.51
N ASP A 650 -10.02 -25.62 -26.52
CA ASP A 650 -10.78 -26.58 -25.73
C ASP A 650 -10.88 -26.10 -24.28
N TYR A 651 -12.11 -25.79 -23.86
CA TYR A 651 -12.37 -25.30 -22.51
C TYR A 651 -12.06 -26.35 -21.43
N LYS A 652 -12.15 -27.65 -21.74
CA LYS A 652 -11.89 -28.74 -20.78
C LYS A 652 -10.42 -28.73 -20.35
N ILE A 653 -9.51 -28.36 -21.26
CA ILE A 653 -8.08 -28.22 -20.96
C ILE A 653 -7.86 -27.12 -19.90
N VAL A 654 -8.46 -25.94 -20.09
CA VAL A 654 -8.32 -24.83 -19.13
C VAL A 654 -8.81 -25.22 -17.73
N THR A 655 -9.91 -25.97 -17.63
CA THR A 655 -10.45 -26.41 -16.33
C THR A 655 -9.58 -27.46 -15.61
N GLN A 656 -8.65 -28.10 -16.31
CA GLN A 656 -7.75 -29.12 -15.75
C GLN A 656 -6.34 -28.58 -15.46
N LEU A 657 -6.00 -27.41 -16.01
CA LEU A 657 -4.69 -26.79 -15.82
C LEU A 657 -4.69 -25.84 -14.61
N PRO A 658 -3.54 -25.65 -13.94
CA PRO A 658 -3.35 -24.53 -13.02
C PRO A 658 -3.67 -23.20 -13.70
N LEU A 659 -4.21 -22.23 -12.95
CA LEU A 659 -4.67 -20.93 -13.47
C LEU A 659 -3.67 -20.26 -14.42
N TYR A 660 -2.39 -20.18 -14.03
CA TYR A 660 -1.34 -19.59 -14.87
C TYR A 660 -1.20 -20.30 -16.22
N GLU A 661 -1.15 -21.64 -16.23
CA GLU A 661 -1.06 -22.43 -17.45
C GLU A 661 -2.34 -22.37 -18.29
N GLY A 662 -3.50 -22.29 -17.64
CA GLY A 662 -4.79 -22.07 -18.30
C GLY A 662 -4.84 -20.73 -19.04
N VAL A 663 -4.35 -19.66 -18.42
CA VAL A 663 -4.23 -18.33 -19.06
C VAL A 663 -3.23 -18.36 -20.21
N GLU A 664 -2.08 -19.00 -20.06
CA GLU A 664 -1.15 -19.17 -21.19
C GLU A 664 -1.74 -20.00 -22.34
N TYR A 665 -2.53 -21.04 -22.02
CA TYR A 665 -3.24 -21.80 -23.05
C TYR A 665 -4.25 -20.95 -23.80
N ILE A 666 -4.99 -20.06 -23.10
CA ILE A 666 -5.85 -19.06 -23.75
C ILE A 666 -5.01 -18.17 -24.68
N PHE A 667 -3.88 -17.64 -24.22
CA PHE A 667 -3.02 -16.77 -25.05
C PHE A 667 -2.58 -17.47 -26.34
N ARG A 668 -2.18 -18.74 -26.27
CA ARG A 668 -1.79 -19.54 -27.44
C ARG A 668 -2.98 -19.83 -28.36
N SER A 669 -4.12 -20.25 -27.80
CA SER A 669 -5.31 -20.66 -28.57
C SER A 669 -5.93 -19.52 -29.39
N PHE A 670 -5.79 -18.28 -28.92
CA PHE A 670 -6.30 -17.08 -29.59
C PHE A 670 -5.20 -16.25 -30.29
N ASN A 671 -4.00 -16.84 -30.51
CA ASN A 671 -2.86 -16.23 -31.22
C ASN A 671 -2.36 -14.89 -30.64
N PHE A 672 -2.43 -14.72 -29.32
CA PHE A 672 -1.97 -13.50 -28.65
C PHE A 672 -0.44 -13.44 -28.46
N THR A 673 0.29 -14.49 -28.81
CA THR A 673 1.74 -14.63 -28.61
C THR A 673 2.61 -14.15 -29.77
N GLU A 674 2.01 -13.86 -30.94
CA GLU A 674 2.74 -13.53 -32.18
C GLU A 674 3.52 -12.21 -32.12
N ILE A 675 3.03 -11.25 -31.33
CA ILE A 675 3.67 -9.96 -31.08
C ILE A 675 3.86 -9.83 -29.57
N SER A 676 5.08 -9.45 -29.16
CA SER A 676 5.37 -9.13 -27.76
C SER A 676 4.47 -8.01 -27.26
N ASP A 677 3.59 -8.34 -26.32
CA ASP A 677 2.62 -7.42 -25.74
C ASP A 677 2.92 -7.28 -24.24
N ALA A 678 3.36 -6.08 -23.84
CA ALA A 678 3.69 -5.80 -22.45
C ALA A 678 2.48 -5.97 -21.53
N TYR A 679 1.26 -5.64 -21.98
CA TYR A 679 0.05 -5.84 -21.17
C TYR A 679 -0.10 -7.32 -20.80
N LEU A 680 0.03 -8.21 -21.78
CA LEU A 680 -0.12 -9.64 -21.58
C LEU A 680 0.97 -10.23 -20.68
N GLN A 681 2.22 -9.77 -20.82
CA GLN A 681 3.32 -10.18 -19.94
C GLN A 681 3.10 -9.77 -18.49
N PHE A 682 2.72 -8.51 -18.26
CA PHE A 682 2.41 -8.03 -16.92
C PHE A 682 1.19 -8.74 -16.34
N PHE A 683 0.17 -9.03 -17.15
CA PHE A 683 -0.99 -9.82 -16.72
C PHE A 683 -0.61 -11.23 -16.28
N LEU A 684 0.24 -11.94 -17.04
CA LEU A 684 0.76 -13.26 -16.63
C LEU A 684 1.55 -13.18 -15.32
N ASN A 685 2.36 -12.13 -15.13
CA ASN A 685 3.06 -11.92 -13.87
C ASN A 685 2.08 -11.74 -12.69
N GLU A 686 0.99 -11.01 -12.88
CA GLU A 686 -0.05 -10.85 -11.85
C GLU A 686 -0.78 -12.17 -11.56
N VAL A 687 -1.11 -12.95 -12.60
CA VAL A 687 -1.70 -14.29 -12.47
C VAL A 687 -0.74 -15.22 -11.71
N LEU A 688 0.56 -15.17 -12.00
CA LEU A 688 1.59 -15.96 -11.32
C LEU A 688 1.71 -15.57 -9.85
N GLN A 689 1.82 -14.26 -9.57
CA GLN A 689 1.90 -13.76 -8.19
C GLN A 689 0.66 -14.12 -7.38
N PHE A 690 -0.53 -14.06 -8.00
CA PHE A 690 -1.77 -14.52 -7.38
C PHE A 690 -1.70 -16.02 -7.07
N SER A 691 -1.33 -16.84 -8.07
CA SER A 691 -1.26 -18.30 -7.93
C SER A 691 -0.21 -18.77 -6.92
N GLN A 692 0.84 -17.96 -6.66
CA GLN A 692 1.86 -18.25 -5.64
C GLN A 692 1.42 -17.87 -4.22
N LYS A 693 0.59 -16.84 -4.07
CA LYS A 693 0.19 -16.29 -2.76
C LYS A 693 -1.17 -16.78 -2.27
N LYS A 694 -2.07 -17.16 -3.19
CA LYS A 694 -3.46 -17.55 -2.93
C LYS A 694 -3.75 -18.91 -3.56
N SER A 695 -4.96 -19.41 -3.34
CA SER A 695 -5.47 -20.61 -4.02
C SER A 695 -5.39 -20.45 -5.54
N THR A 696 -5.23 -21.55 -6.26
CA THR A 696 -5.19 -21.60 -7.74
C THR A 696 -6.59 -21.53 -8.38
N ASP A 697 -7.57 -20.96 -7.69
CA ASP A 697 -8.97 -20.95 -8.10
C ASP A 697 -9.31 -19.77 -9.02
N VAL A 698 -10.12 -20.04 -10.05
CA VAL A 698 -10.52 -19.05 -11.06
C VAL A 698 -11.45 -18.00 -10.46
N ASN A 699 -12.39 -18.39 -9.58
CA ASN A 699 -13.30 -17.42 -8.96
C ASN A 699 -12.54 -16.42 -8.08
N ALA A 700 -11.67 -16.94 -7.22
CA ALA A 700 -10.83 -16.12 -6.36
C ALA A 700 -9.96 -15.14 -7.16
N PHE A 701 -9.49 -15.54 -8.36
CA PHE A 701 -8.75 -14.65 -9.25
C PHE A 701 -9.63 -13.56 -9.87
N LEU A 702 -10.86 -13.89 -10.28
CA LEU A 702 -11.80 -12.92 -10.86
C LEU A 702 -12.25 -11.87 -9.83
N GLU A 703 -12.46 -12.26 -8.57
CA GLU A 703 -12.68 -11.34 -7.45
C GLU A 703 -11.46 -10.42 -7.27
N PHE A 704 -10.26 -11.00 -7.18
CA PHE A 704 -9.01 -10.23 -7.10
C PHE A 704 -8.83 -9.24 -8.27
N TRP A 705 -9.15 -9.67 -9.49
CA TRP A 705 -9.06 -8.82 -10.67
C TRP A 705 -10.04 -7.65 -10.56
N ASN A 706 -11.29 -7.90 -10.20
CA ASN A 706 -12.29 -6.84 -10.04
C ASN A 706 -11.89 -5.80 -8.98
N ASP A 707 -11.25 -6.22 -7.90
CA ASP A 707 -10.78 -5.33 -6.84
C ASP A 707 -9.53 -4.51 -7.22
N LYS A 708 -8.67 -5.06 -8.08
CA LYS A 708 -7.34 -4.47 -8.38
C LYS A 708 -7.17 -3.92 -9.79
N LYS A 709 -8.08 -4.18 -10.73
CA LYS A 709 -7.96 -3.75 -12.15
C LYS A 709 -7.68 -2.26 -12.34
N ASP A 710 -8.20 -1.40 -11.45
CA ASP A 710 -7.97 0.05 -11.46
C ASP A 710 -6.59 0.49 -10.92
N LYS A 711 -5.79 -0.46 -10.42
CA LYS A 711 -4.47 -0.23 -9.82
C LYS A 711 -3.34 -0.93 -10.59
N LEU A 712 -3.64 -2.05 -11.25
CA LEU A 712 -2.66 -2.85 -11.97
C LEU A 712 -2.23 -2.13 -13.25
N SER A 713 -0.93 -1.84 -13.39
CA SER A 713 -0.37 -1.10 -14.53
C SER A 713 0.93 -1.71 -15.02
N ILE A 714 1.26 -1.42 -16.29
CA ILE A 714 2.57 -1.76 -16.86
C ILE A 714 3.64 -0.90 -16.21
N VAL A 715 4.77 -1.53 -15.86
CA VAL A 715 6.00 -0.83 -15.49
C VAL A 715 6.87 -0.68 -16.73
N VAL A 716 6.93 0.54 -17.29
CA VAL A 716 7.79 0.83 -18.44
C VAL A 716 9.23 1.03 -17.94
N PRO A 717 10.24 0.36 -18.55
CA PRO A 717 11.64 0.55 -18.19
C PRO A 717 12.10 2.02 -18.33
N GLU A 718 12.96 2.48 -17.42
CA GLU A 718 13.60 3.80 -17.50
C GLU A 718 14.53 3.84 -18.74
N GLY A 719 14.07 4.43 -19.86
CA GLY A 719 14.88 4.50 -21.10
C GLY A 719 14.15 4.99 -22.36
N ASN A 720 12.84 4.79 -22.48
CA ASN A 720 12.07 5.28 -23.63
C ASN A 720 11.99 6.81 -23.65
N ASN A 721 12.13 7.42 -24.81
CA ASN A 721 12.03 8.87 -25.01
C ASN A 721 10.56 9.35 -24.91
N ALA A 722 10.02 9.40 -23.69
CA ALA A 722 8.61 9.70 -23.43
C ALA A 722 8.44 10.58 -22.18
N VAL A 723 7.45 11.46 -22.17
CA VAL A 723 7.16 12.41 -21.08
C VAL A 723 6.67 11.66 -19.86
N GLN A 724 7.27 11.92 -18.69
CA GLN A 724 6.88 11.23 -17.46
C GLN A 724 5.74 11.98 -16.77
N ILE A 725 4.65 11.30 -16.43
CA ILE A 725 3.52 11.90 -15.70
C ILE A 725 3.31 11.13 -14.41
N MET A 726 3.46 11.83 -13.27
CA MET A 726 3.35 11.22 -11.96
C MET A 726 2.82 12.19 -10.90
N THR A 727 2.48 11.65 -9.73
CA THR A 727 2.05 12.48 -8.60
C THR A 727 3.24 13.06 -7.84
N ILE A 728 3.02 14.19 -7.15
CA ILE A 728 4.05 14.86 -6.31
C ILE A 728 4.68 13.89 -5.28
N HIS A 729 3.90 13.00 -4.66
CA HIS A 729 4.46 12.05 -3.69
C HIS A 729 5.42 11.04 -4.33
N LYS A 730 5.09 10.56 -5.54
CA LYS A 730 5.95 9.61 -6.29
C LYS A 730 7.24 10.26 -6.78
N SER A 731 7.26 11.57 -6.97
CA SER A 731 8.46 12.29 -7.43
C SER A 731 9.47 12.59 -6.31
N LYS A 732 9.11 12.41 -5.04
CA LYS A 732 10.03 12.61 -3.92
C LYS A 732 11.26 11.70 -4.07
N GLY A 733 12.45 12.28 -3.91
CA GLY A 733 13.73 11.60 -4.14
C GLY A 733 14.20 11.64 -5.60
N LEU A 734 13.32 11.82 -6.58
CA LEU A 734 13.67 11.94 -8.00
C LEU A 734 14.10 13.37 -8.35
N GLU A 735 14.66 13.53 -9.54
CA GLU A 735 15.04 14.80 -10.14
C GLU A 735 14.88 14.73 -11.67
N PHE A 736 14.49 15.83 -12.29
CA PHE A 736 14.24 15.90 -13.73
C PHE A 736 14.84 17.19 -14.30
N PRO A 737 15.49 17.15 -15.49
CA PRO A 737 15.95 18.36 -16.18
C PRO A 737 14.87 19.42 -16.30
N VAL A 738 13.66 19.01 -16.71
CA VAL A 738 12.50 19.88 -16.86
C VAL A 738 11.32 19.37 -16.06
N VAL A 739 10.71 20.25 -15.26
CA VAL A 739 9.49 19.96 -14.49
C VAL A 739 8.37 20.92 -14.89
N ILE A 740 7.19 20.36 -15.16
CA ILE A 740 5.96 21.11 -15.42
C ILE A 740 4.99 20.80 -14.28
N PHE A 741 4.53 21.83 -13.59
CA PHE A 741 3.52 21.75 -12.53
C PHE A 741 2.24 22.47 -12.96
N PRO A 742 1.26 21.73 -13.51
CA PRO A 742 -0.06 22.24 -13.80
C PRO A 742 -0.97 22.21 -12.56
N PHE A 743 -2.04 23.00 -12.64
CA PHE A 743 -3.09 23.16 -11.63
C PHE A 743 -2.70 23.97 -10.39
N ASP A 744 -3.73 24.57 -9.79
CA ASP A 744 -3.61 25.32 -8.56
C ASP A 744 -3.88 24.43 -7.32
N LEU A 745 -3.04 24.56 -6.29
CA LEU A 745 -3.18 23.89 -5.00
C LEU A 745 -3.91 24.80 -4.00
N ASP A 746 -4.95 24.30 -3.34
CA ASP A 746 -5.58 24.99 -2.21
C ASP A 746 -4.90 24.57 -0.91
N ILE A 747 -4.32 25.53 -0.18
CA ILE A 747 -3.52 25.31 1.03
C ILE A 747 -4.39 24.95 2.24
N TYR A 748 -5.66 25.34 2.23
CA TYR A 748 -6.55 25.21 3.40
C TYR A 748 -7.73 24.28 3.17
N LYS A 749 -7.93 23.79 1.94
CA LYS A 749 -9.02 22.88 1.62
C LYS A 749 -8.79 21.52 2.27
N ASP A 750 -9.64 21.20 3.23
CA ASP A 750 -9.71 19.88 3.83
C ASP A 750 -10.66 18.95 3.06
N ARG A 751 -10.40 17.64 3.14
CA ARG A 751 -11.20 16.57 2.53
C ARG A 751 -11.87 15.68 3.60
N GLY A 752 -12.34 16.27 4.69
CA GLY A 752 -13.07 15.54 5.75
C GLY A 752 -12.15 14.83 6.73
N SER A 753 -11.04 15.46 7.11
CA SER A 753 -10.15 14.94 8.14
C SER A 753 -10.87 14.88 9.49
N LYS A 754 -10.59 13.84 10.26
CA LYS A 754 -11.11 13.65 11.62
C LYS A 754 -9.98 13.74 12.63
N GLY A 755 -10.33 14.01 13.88
CA GLY A 755 -9.39 14.01 14.99
C GLY A 755 -10.08 13.77 16.33
N TRP A 756 -9.27 13.64 17.38
CA TRP A 756 -9.73 13.32 18.72
C TRP A 756 -9.84 14.58 19.57
N TYR A 757 -10.99 14.74 20.23
CA TYR A 757 -11.24 15.79 21.19
C TYR A 757 -11.05 15.23 22.61
N PRO A 758 -10.14 15.79 23.43
CA PRO A 758 -9.97 15.39 24.82
C PRO A 758 -11.10 15.93 25.71
N ILE A 759 -11.67 15.08 26.55
CA ILE A 759 -12.72 15.44 27.49
C ILE A 759 -12.08 15.76 28.84
N GLU A 760 -12.24 17.00 29.32
CA GLU A 760 -11.67 17.44 30.60
C GLU A 760 -12.30 16.74 31.81
N ASN A 761 -13.62 16.48 31.75
CA ASN A 761 -14.39 15.83 32.81
C ASN A 761 -15.08 14.55 32.27
N PRO A 762 -14.38 13.41 32.18
CA PRO A 762 -14.94 12.17 31.61
C PRO A 762 -16.24 11.71 32.28
N SER A 763 -16.41 11.96 33.58
CA SER A 763 -17.61 11.60 34.34
C SER A 763 -18.90 12.26 33.83
N GLU A 764 -18.80 13.42 33.17
CA GLU A 764 -19.95 14.09 32.54
C GLU A 764 -20.34 13.45 31.20
N TYR A 765 -19.51 12.58 30.65
CA TYR A 765 -19.65 11.98 29.33
C TYR A 765 -19.52 10.46 29.41
N ASN A 766 -20.11 9.80 30.41
CA ASN A 766 -20.10 8.32 30.58
C ASN A 766 -18.67 7.72 30.64
N ASP A 767 -17.75 8.44 31.29
CA ASP A 767 -16.34 8.08 31.43
C ASP A 767 -15.62 7.91 30.08
N PHE A 768 -16.04 8.65 29.05
CA PHE A 768 -15.29 8.78 27.81
C PHE A 768 -14.18 9.81 28.00
N GLU A 769 -12.93 9.42 27.76
CA GLU A 769 -11.78 10.33 27.84
C GLU A 769 -11.59 11.14 26.56
N THR A 770 -11.96 10.56 25.41
CA THR A 770 -11.82 11.20 24.10
C THR A 770 -13.00 10.87 23.18
N LEU A 771 -13.32 11.78 22.27
CA LEU A 771 -14.36 11.58 21.24
C LEU A 771 -13.87 12.02 19.87
N LEU A 772 -14.33 11.31 18.84
CA LEU A 772 -13.97 11.60 17.46
C LEU A 772 -14.79 12.77 16.90
N ILE A 773 -14.12 13.74 16.29
CA ILE A 773 -14.73 14.94 15.70
C ILE A 773 -14.24 15.17 14.27
N ASN A 774 -15.03 15.91 13.49
CA ASN A 774 -14.62 16.35 12.15
C ASN A 774 -13.91 17.70 12.24
N TYR A 775 -12.74 17.84 11.59
CA TYR A 775 -12.02 19.11 11.52
C TYR A 775 -12.71 20.06 10.53
N ASN A 776 -13.72 20.77 11.01
CA ASN A 776 -14.47 21.77 10.25
C ASN A 776 -14.41 23.14 10.93
N LYS A 777 -14.94 24.18 10.25
CA LYS A 777 -14.94 25.55 10.80
C LYS A 777 -15.68 25.67 12.14
N SER A 778 -16.71 24.84 12.38
CA SER A 778 -17.44 24.83 13.65
C SER A 778 -16.60 24.35 14.83
N LEU A 779 -15.52 23.58 14.61
CA LEU A 779 -14.59 23.23 15.68
C LEU A 779 -13.94 24.48 16.29
N GLY A 780 -13.54 25.44 15.45
CA GLY A 780 -12.99 26.72 15.90
C GLY A 780 -13.96 27.56 16.73
N THR A 781 -15.25 27.21 16.74
CA THR A 781 -16.30 27.86 17.53
C THR A 781 -16.77 27.03 18.72
N SER A 782 -16.08 25.93 19.05
CA SER A 782 -16.49 24.95 20.07
C SER A 782 -15.66 25.08 21.36
N GLY A 783 -15.42 26.31 21.83
CA GLY A 783 -14.64 26.60 23.04
C GLY A 783 -13.13 26.68 22.82
N GLU A 784 -12.37 26.86 23.91
CA GLU A 784 -10.91 27.09 23.86
C GLU A 784 -10.15 25.88 23.30
N ILE A 785 -10.46 24.66 23.76
CA ILE A 785 -9.85 23.43 23.26
C ILE A 785 -10.16 23.25 21.76
N GLY A 786 -11.42 23.45 21.36
CA GLY A 786 -11.82 23.38 19.96
C GLY A 786 -11.05 24.38 19.09
N GLN A 787 -10.87 25.61 19.56
CA GLN A 787 -10.08 26.62 18.87
C GLN A 787 -8.60 26.23 18.74
N GLN A 788 -7.98 25.72 19.81
CA GLN A 788 -6.59 25.24 19.79
C GLN A 788 -6.41 24.08 18.81
N LEU A 789 -7.29 23.08 18.84
CA LEU A 789 -7.25 21.94 17.93
C LEU A 789 -7.43 22.37 16.47
N TYR A 790 -8.38 23.27 16.20
CA TYR A 790 -8.59 23.80 14.86
C TYR A 790 -7.37 24.59 14.36
N GLN A 791 -6.72 25.37 15.23
CA GLN A 791 -5.52 26.13 14.87
C GLN A 791 -4.31 25.22 14.64
N SER A 792 -4.11 24.18 15.46
CA SER A 792 -3.08 23.16 15.23
C SER A 792 -3.27 22.49 13.87
N PHE A 793 -4.47 21.94 13.65
CA PHE A 793 -4.82 21.28 12.39
C PHE A 793 -4.62 22.18 11.16
N LYS A 794 -5.07 23.44 11.25
CA LYS A 794 -4.86 24.43 10.17
C LYS A 794 -3.37 24.61 9.88
N SER A 795 -2.55 24.70 10.91
CA SER A 795 -1.11 24.93 10.80
C SER A 795 -0.38 23.71 10.24
N GLU A 796 -0.79 22.49 10.62
CA GLU A 796 -0.29 21.24 10.04
C GLU A 796 -0.60 21.17 8.54
N LYS A 797 -1.82 21.55 8.13
CA LYS A 797 -2.20 21.62 6.70
C LYS A 797 -1.41 22.68 5.94
N GLU A 798 -1.14 23.83 6.54
CA GLU A 798 -0.26 24.84 5.96
C GLU A 798 1.11 24.22 5.65
N LEU A 799 1.75 23.59 6.65
CA LEU A 799 3.05 22.94 6.50
C LEU A 799 3.03 21.86 5.40
N ASP A 800 2.09 20.92 5.47
CA ASP A 800 2.00 19.82 4.52
C ASP A 800 1.82 20.32 3.08
N ASN A 801 0.96 21.32 2.85
CA ASN A 801 0.69 21.84 1.52
C ASN A 801 1.81 22.74 0.98
N PHE A 802 2.49 23.51 1.82
CA PHE A 802 3.69 24.23 1.39
C PHE A 802 4.86 23.28 1.11
N ASN A 803 5.03 22.22 1.91
CA ASN A 803 6.00 21.16 1.64
C ASN A 803 5.74 20.45 0.31
N LEU A 804 4.48 20.25 -0.08
CA LEU A 804 4.14 19.71 -1.41
C LEU A 804 4.62 20.64 -2.53
N LEU A 805 4.44 21.96 -2.40
CA LEU A 805 4.99 22.92 -3.36
C LEU A 805 6.52 22.89 -3.36
N TYR A 806 7.15 22.85 -2.18
CA TYR A 806 8.61 22.77 -2.04
C TYR A 806 9.18 21.54 -2.72
N VAL A 807 8.61 20.36 -2.47
CA VAL A 807 9.01 19.11 -3.13
C VAL A 807 8.87 19.26 -4.64
N THR A 808 7.74 19.79 -5.13
CA THR A 808 7.45 19.97 -6.55
C THR A 808 8.48 20.87 -7.24
N PHE A 809 8.73 22.07 -6.71
CA PHE A 809 9.59 23.05 -7.37
C PHE A 809 11.07 22.65 -7.31
N THR A 810 11.47 21.91 -6.26
CA THR A 810 12.84 21.41 -6.09
C THR A 810 13.14 20.11 -6.85
N ARG A 811 12.18 19.57 -7.60
CA ARG A 811 12.44 18.46 -8.53
C ARG A 811 13.12 18.92 -9.82
N ALA A 812 12.95 20.19 -10.20
CA ALA A 812 13.57 20.77 -11.37
C ALA A 812 15.08 20.90 -11.19
N VAL A 813 15.83 20.35 -12.13
CA VAL A 813 17.28 20.56 -12.23
C VAL A 813 17.55 21.87 -12.96
N GLU A 814 16.94 22.07 -14.12
CA GLU A 814 17.31 23.16 -15.04
C GLU A 814 16.15 24.11 -15.38
N GLN A 815 14.99 23.57 -15.73
CA GLN A 815 13.80 24.37 -16.08
C GLN A 815 12.58 23.99 -15.25
N LEU A 816 11.86 25.00 -14.74
CA LEU A 816 10.64 24.85 -13.96
C LEU A 816 9.49 25.66 -14.59
N TYR A 817 8.41 24.98 -14.96
CA TYR A 817 7.21 25.59 -15.50
C TYR A 817 6.06 25.40 -14.53
N ILE A 818 5.41 26.49 -14.12
CA ILE A 818 4.25 26.47 -13.21
C ILE A 818 3.06 27.07 -13.93
N ILE A 819 1.96 26.33 -14.02
CA ILE A 819 0.72 26.76 -14.67
C ILE A 819 -0.37 26.86 -13.61
N SER A 820 -0.95 28.04 -13.45
CA SER A 820 -1.93 28.33 -12.40
C SER A 820 -3.06 29.24 -12.89
N GLU A 821 -4.04 29.54 -12.03
CA GLU A 821 -5.15 30.44 -12.39
C GLU A 821 -4.82 31.91 -12.11
N HIS A 822 -5.20 32.80 -13.03
CA HIS A 822 -5.14 34.24 -12.85
C HIS A 822 -6.19 34.71 -11.83
N LYS A 823 -5.84 34.72 -10.54
CA LYS A 823 -6.69 35.17 -9.43
C LYS A 823 -6.35 36.59 -9.01
N LYS A 824 -7.32 37.32 -8.44
CA LYS A 824 -7.03 38.61 -7.82
C LYS A 824 -6.14 38.42 -6.60
N ALA A 825 -5.14 39.28 -6.46
CA ALA A 825 -4.37 39.40 -5.24
C ALA A 825 -5.27 39.74 -4.06
N THR A 826 -4.99 39.14 -2.91
CA THR A 826 -5.78 39.29 -1.68
C THR A 826 -4.83 39.29 -0.49
N GLU A 827 -5.13 40.09 0.53
CA GLU A 827 -4.34 40.13 1.78
C GLU A 827 -4.20 38.76 2.48
N ASN A 828 -5.15 37.84 2.24
CA ASN A 828 -5.15 36.49 2.78
C ASN A 828 -5.15 35.43 1.66
N PRO A 829 -3.99 35.16 1.04
CA PRO A 829 -3.87 34.14 -0.01
C PRO A 829 -4.25 32.75 0.53
N LYS A 830 -4.99 31.98 -0.28
CA LYS A 830 -5.45 30.62 0.06
C LYS A 830 -4.96 29.54 -0.89
N THR A 831 -4.54 29.94 -2.08
CA THR A 831 -4.20 29.03 -3.18
C THR A 831 -2.82 29.35 -3.71
N SER A 832 -2.12 28.35 -4.25
CA SER A 832 -0.76 28.51 -4.76
C SER A 832 -0.64 29.63 -5.78
N SER A 833 -1.67 29.85 -6.61
CA SER A 833 -1.72 30.97 -7.54
C SER A 833 -1.67 32.32 -6.83
N GLN A 834 -2.45 32.50 -5.76
CA GLN A 834 -2.45 33.75 -4.99
C GLN A 834 -1.12 33.98 -4.27
N PHE A 835 -0.47 32.94 -3.76
CA PHE A 835 0.86 33.05 -3.15
C PHE A 835 1.93 33.44 -4.19
N LEU A 836 1.86 32.86 -5.39
CA LEU A 836 2.76 33.22 -6.50
C LEU A 836 2.54 34.68 -6.93
N ILE A 837 1.28 35.11 -7.08
CA ILE A 837 0.94 36.49 -7.44
C ILE A 837 1.43 37.47 -6.38
N ASP A 838 1.21 37.18 -5.09
CA ASP A 838 1.68 38.01 -3.98
C ASP A 838 3.22 38.11 -3.95
N TYR A 839 3.92 37.02 -4.28
CA TYR A 839 5.38 37.05 -4.42
C TYR A 839 5.85 37.92 -5.60
N ILE A 840 5.21 37.82 -6.77
CA ILE A 840 5.51 38.67 -7.94
C ILE A 840 5.25 40.15 -7.64
N GLN A 841 4.19 40.45 -6.86
CA GLN A 841 3.89 41.81 -6.39
C GLN A 841 4.99 42.35 -5.48
N LYS A 842 5.50 41.53 -4.56
CA LYS A 842 6.67 41.90 -3.73
C LYS A 842 7.92 42.17 -4.56
N LEU A 843 8.12 41.46 -5.66
CA LEU A 843 9.19 41.71 -6.61
C LEU A 843 8.95 42.96 -7.50
N GLN A 844 7.78 43.61 -7.38
CA GLN A 844 7.36 44.76 -8.20
C GLN A 844 7.27 44.45 -9.70
N LEU A 845 7.02 43.18 -10.05
CA LEU A 845 6.92 42.74 -11.45
C LEU A 845 5.46 42.56 -11.92
N TRP A 846 4.49 42.58 -11.00
CA TRP A 846 3.10 42.21 -11.31
C TRP A 846 2.39 43.21 -12.24
N ASN A 847 1.70 42.68 -13.24
CA ASN A 847 0.83 43.42 -14.15
C ASN A 847 -0.44 42.61 -14.46
N ASP A 848 -1.61 43.18 -14.22
CA ASP A 848 -2.92 42.52 -14.43
C ASP A 848 -3.20 42.12 -15.89
N SER A 849 -2.47 42.71 -16.86
CA SER A 849 -2.58 42.38 -18.29
C SER A 849 -1.57 41.32 -18.76
N GLN A 850 -0.68 40.87 -17.88
CA GLN A 850 0.40 39.95 -18.18
C GLN A 850 0.11 38.57 -17.56
N PHE A 851 0.08 37.55 -18.42
CA PHE A 851 -0.23 36.17 -18.04
C PHE A 851 1.00 35.28 -17.89
N GLU A 852 2.17 35.73 -18.37
CA GLU A 852 3.41 34.96 -18.28
C GLU A 852 4.54 35.78 -17.65
N TYR A 853 5.27 35.17 -16.71
CA TYR A 853 6.42 35.75 -16.05
C TYR A 853 7.59 34.79 -16.16
N HIS A 854 8.78 35.33 -16.46
CA HIS A 854 9.95 34.53 -16.80
C HIS A 854 11.16 34.98 -15.97
N PHE A 855 11.94 34.01 -15.49
CA PHE A 855 13.19 34.21 -14.77
C PHE A 855 14.27 33.35 -15.44
N GLY A 856 15.40 33.95 -15.82
CA GLY A 856 16.46 33.28 -16.58
C GLY A 856 16.21 33.18 -18.08
N GLU A 857 16.96 32.30 -18.76
CA GLU A 857 16.84 32.06 -20.21
C GLU A 857 16.32 30.64 -20.50
N ALA A 858 15.28 30.55 -21.34
CA ALA A 858 14.75 29.28 -21.86
C ALA A 858 15.69 28.67 -22.92
N LYS A 859 16.86 28.22 -22.47
CA LYS A 859 17.83 27.49 -23.29
C LYS A 859 18.50 26.41 -22.47
N ARG A 860 18.83 25.30 -23.11
CA ARG A 860 19.62 24.23 -22.51
C ARG A 860 21.06 24.68 -22.24
N VAL A 861 21.45 24.65 -20.97
CA VAL A 861 22.79 24.84 -20.41
C VAL A 861 23.47 23.49 -20.14
N SER A 862 22.71 22.46 -19.77
CA SER A 862 23.29 21.13 -19.48
C SER A 862 23.83 20.42 -20.73
N LYS A 863 24.86 19.58 -20.55
CA LYS A 863 25.37 18.73 -21.62
C LYS A 863 24.29 17.71 -22.03
N LYS A 864 23.99 17.65 -23.32
CA LYS A 864 23.03 16.69 -23.87
C LYS A 864 23.48 15.24 -23.59
N PRO A 865 22.65 14.41 -22.94
CA PRO A 865 23.01 13.02 -22.67
C PRO A 865 23.07 12.20 -23.96
N ILE A 866 23.96 11.21 -23.98
CA ILE A 866 23.98 10.18 -25.03
C ILE A 866 22.86 9.21 -24.71
N LEU A 867 21.90 9.04 -25.63
CA LEU A 867 20.88 8.01 -25.51
C LEU A 867 21.57 6.65 -25.49
N LYS A 868 21.41 5.90 -24.39
CA LYS A 868 21.84 4.49 -24.36
C LYS A 868 20.99 3.74 -25.37
N GLU A 869 21.61 2.84 -26.14
CA GLU A 869 20.87 1.94 -27.04
C GLU A 869 19.79 1.21 -26.24
N ASN A 870 18.58 1.16 -26.80
CA ASN A 870 17.50 0.40 -26.21
C ASN A 870 17.97 -1.06 -26.06
N PRO A 871 17.77 -1.70 -24.89
CA PRO A 871 18.04 -3.12 -24.75
C PRO A 871 17.29 -3.90 -25.84
N PRO A 872 17.81 -5.07 -26.27
CA PRO A 872 17.18 -5.86 -27.32
C PRO A 872 15.70 -6.11 -26.98
N GLN A 873 14.81 -5.71 -27.89
CA GLN A 873 13.38 -5.97 -27.74
C GLN A 873 13.09 -7.41 -28.15
N PHE A 874 12.38 -8.14 -27.30
CA PHE A 874 11.84 -9.45 -27.66
C PHE A 874 10.64 -9.23 -28.59
N ASN A 875 10.69 -9.80 -29.79
CA ASN A 875 9.63 -9.61 -30.79
C ASN A 875 8.39 -10.50 -30.55
N GLN A 876 8.52 -11.56 -29.75
CA GLN A 876 7.47 -12.54 -29.48
C GLN A 876 7.36 -12.83 -27.98
N LEU A 877 6.14 -13.13 -27.52
CA LEU A 877 5.92 -13.68 -26.19
C LEU A 877 6.29 -15.17 -26.20
N LEU A 878 7.37 -15.54 -25.53
CA LEU A 878 7.77 -16.94 -25.39
C LEU A 878 6.80 -17.63 -24.42
N SER A 879 5.89 -18.42 -24.96
CA SER A 879 5.02 -19.31 -24.19
C SER A 879 5.02 -20.70 -24.84
N THR A 880 5.54 -21.67 -24.10
CA THR A 880 5.69 -23.07 -24.52
C THR A 880 5.14 -23.96 -23.42
N SER A 881 4.27 -24.91 -23.78
CA SER A 881 3.74 -25.82 -22.77
C SER A 881 4.86 -26.70 -22.19
N TRP A 882 4.73 -27.10 -20.93
CA TRP A 882 5.72 -27.97 -20.29
C TRP A 882 5.83 -29.33 -21.02
N GLN A 883 4.75 -29.81 -21.64
CA GLN A 883 4.75 -31.02 -22.45
C GLN A 883 5.69 -30.89 -23.67
N ALA A 884 5.82 -29.69 -24.23
CA ALA A 884 6.73 -29.41 -25.34
C ALA A 884 8.19 -29.27 -24.91
N HIS A 885 8.44 -29.07 -23.61
CA HIS A 885 9.79 -28.86 -23.09
C HIS A 885 10.59 -30.15 -22.84
N ASN A 886 10.00 -31.34 -23.00
CA ASN A 886 10.63 -32.61 -22.59
C ASN A 886 11.21 -32.56 -21.15
N ILE A 887 10.64 -31.72 -20.28
CA ILE A 887 11.04 -31.62 -18.88
C ILE A 887 10.22 -32.65 -18.12
N ALA A 888 10.87 -33.73 -17.67
CA ALA A 888 10.28 -34.68 -16.73
C ALA A 888 10.44 -34.11 -15.31
N ILE A 889 9.33 -33.78 -14.66
CA ILE A 889 9.32 -33.46 -13.23
C ILE A 889 9.52 -34.77 -12.47
N VAL A 890 10.75 -35.01 -12.01
CA VAL A 890 11.04 -36.17 -11.16
C VAL A 890 10.55 -35.86 -9.75
N ALA A 891 9.35 -36.35 -9.41
CA ALA A 891 8.84 -36.24 -8.05
C ALA A 891 9.69 -37.11 -7.11
N ASN A 892 10.38 -36.44 -6.17
CA ASN A 892 11.11 -37.01 -5.03
C ASN A 892 12.24 -38.03 -5.34
N SER A 893 13.48 -37.54 -5.24
CA SER A 893 14.64 -38.31 -4.75
C SER A 893 14.84 -39.73 -5.32
N ALA A 894 15.18 -39.85 -6.60
CA ALA A 894 15.99 -40.97 -7.07
C ALA A 894 17.47 -40.71 -6.73
N LEU A 895 17.78 -40.63 -5.43
CA LEU A 895 19.14 -40.74 -4.91
C LEU A 895 19.49 -42.23 -4.95
N LEU A 896 20.05 -42.68 -6.09
CA LEU A 896 20.86 -43.89 -6.32
C LEU A 896 20.74 -44.25 -7.81
N TRP A 897 21.47 -43.51 -8.63
CA TRP A 897 21.80 -43.96 -9.98
C TRP A 897 23.11 -44.76 -9.89
N ASP A 898 23.19 -45.87 -10.65
CA ASP A 898 24.36 -46.75 -10.85
C ASP A 898 24.59 -47.94 -9.88
N THR A 899 23.55 -48.61 -9.35
CA THR A 899 23.69 -50.00 -8.86
C THR A 899 22.52 -50.89 -9.31
N GLU A 900 22.81 -52.11 -9.79
CA GLU A 900 21.80 -53.12 -10.20
C GLU A 900 20.79 -53.43 -9.06
N GLU A 901 21.18 -53.23 -7.81
CA GLU A 901 20.34 -53.42 -6.63
C GLU A 901 19.30 -52.29 -6.43
N GLY A 902 19.60 -51.05 -6.84
CA GLY A 902 18.70 -49.90 -6.72
C GLY A 902 17.57 -49.88 -7.76
N GLU A 903 17.86 -50.34 -8.98
CA GLU A 903 16.84 -50.50 -10.04
C GLU A 903 15.81 -51.58 -9.67
N SER A 904 16.23 -52.67 -9.01
CA SER A 904 15.32 -53.74 -8.60
C SER A 904 14.35 -53.32 -7.48
N ILE A 905 14.78 -52.47 -6.55
CA ILE A 905 13.94 -51.97 -5.44
C ILE A 905 12.93 -50.93 -5.93
N THR A 906 13.37 -50.01 -6.80
CA THR A 906 12.49 -48.98 -7.38
C THR A 906 11.45 -49.59 -8.31
N TYR A 907 11.84 -50.57 -9.12
CA TYR A 907 10.93 -51.38 -9.91
C TYR A 907 9.90 -52.12 -9.04
N GLY A 908 10.34 -52.71 -7.93
CA GLY A 908 9.45 -53.36 -6.97
C GLY A 908 8.39 -52.43 -6.40
N ASN A 909 8.80 -51.30 -5.85
CA ASN A 909 7.88 -50.33 -5.27
C ASN A 909 6.84 -49.84 -6.29
N LEU A 910 7.24 -49.62 -7.55
CA LEU A 910 6.32 -49.24 -8.62
C LEU A 910 5.25 -50.32 -8.88
N ILE A 911 5.64 -51.60 -8.89
CA ILE A 911 4.69 -52.71 -9.05
C ILE A 911 3.72 -52.77 -7.87
N HIS A 912 4.19 -52.62 -6.63
CA HIS A 912 3.33 -52.56 -5.44
C HIS A 912 2.33 -51.41 -5.52
N GLU A 913 2.80 -50.20 -5.83
CA GLU A 913 1.96 -49.01 -5.91
C GLU A 913 0.85 -49.14 -6.97
N ILE A 914 1.18 -49.71 -8.13
CA ILE A 914 0.17 -49.92 -9.19
C ILE A 914 -0.79 -51.04 -8.78
N MET A 915 -0.30 -52.16 -8.23
CA MET A 915 -1.14 -53.27 -7.75
C MET A 915 -2.09 -52.83 -6.63
N ALA A 916 -1.69 -51.88 -5.79
CA ALA A 916 -2.54 -51.31 -4.74
C ALA A 916 -3.79 -50.62 -5.32
N GLN A 917 -3.70 -50.04 -6.51
CA GLN A 917 -4.85 -49.41 -7.20
C GLN A 917 -5.77 -50.43 -7.89
N ILE A 918 -5.35 -51.69 -8.03
CA ILE A 918 -6.08 -52.72 -8.78
C ILE A 918 -6.90 -53.57 -7.81
N ILE A 919 -8.21 -53.31 -7.76
CA ILE A 919 -9.16 -54.09 -6.97
C ILE A 919 -9.65 -55.28 -7.81
N THR A 920 -10.04 -55.04 -9.06
CA THR A 920 -10.52 -56.03 -10.01
C THR A 920 -9.72 -55.98 -11.31
N ALA A 921 -9.85 -57.03 -12.14
CA ALA A 921 -9.13 -57.09 -13.42
C ALA A 921 -9.46 -55.93 -14.39
N GLU A 922 -10.64 -55.30 -14.26
CA GLU A 922 -11.06 -54.16 -15.10
C GLU A 922 -10.32 -52.85 -14.73
N ASP A 923 -9.73 -52.76 -13.54
CA ASP A 923 -9.08 -51.54 -13.04
C ASP A 923 -7.66 -51.34 -13.62
N LEU A 924 -7.11 -52.35 -14.30
CA LEU A 924 -5.73 -52.35 -14.80
C LEU A 924 -5.45 -51.18 -15.75
N ASP A 925 -6.37 -50.90 -16.68
CA ASP A 925 -6.17 -49.85 -17.69
C ASP A 925 -6.19 -48.45 -17.08
N GLY A 926 -7.17 -48.18 -16.21
CA GLY A 926 -7.27 -46.91 -15.49
C GLY A 926 -6.10 -46.67 -14.53
N ALA A 927 -5.64 -47.73 -13.84
CA ALA A 927 -4.48 -47.65 -12.97
C ALA A 927 -3.21 -47.27 -13.75
N ILE A 928 -2.94 -47.91 -14.89
CA ILE A 928 -1.77 -47.59 -15.73
C ILE A 928 -1.83 -46.16 -16.25
N GLU A 929 -2.97 -45.70 -16.77
CA GLU A 929 -3.10 -44.34 -17.32
C GLU A 929 -2.89 -43.26 -16.27
N LYS A 930 -3.31 -43.50 -15.02
CA LYS A 930 -3.07 -42.60 -13.89
C LYS A 930 -1.58 -42.40 -13.61
N TYR A 931 -0.75 -43.45 -13.70
CA TYR A 931 0.69 -43.36 -13.46
C TYR A 931 1.46 -42.78 -14.65
N VAL A 932 0.95 -42.94 -15.87
CA VAL A 932 1.45 -42.22 -17.06
C VAL A 932 1.16 -40.73 -16.96
N ALA A 933 -0.07 -40.34 -16.59
CA ALA A 933 -0.46 -38.94 -16.44
C ALA A 933 0.32 -38.21 -15.32
N LYS A 934 0.73 -38.94 -14.27
CA LYS A 934 1.61 -38.43 -13.20
C LYS A 934 3.09 -38.30 -13.62
N GLY A 935 3.47 -38.78 -14.81
CA GLY A 935 4.86 -38.76 -15.29
C GLY A 935 5.78 -39.78 -14.60
N VAL A 936 5.23 -40.72 -13.83
CA VAL A 936 5.99 -41.78 -13.14
C VAL A 936 6.36 -42.91 -14.10
N LEU A 937 5.46 -43.23 -15.04
CA LEU A 937 5.63 -44.30 -16.01
C LEU A 937 5.72 -43.73 -17.43
N LYS A 938 6.78 -44.07 -18.17
CA LYS A 938 6.98 -43.57 -19.54
C LYS A 938 6.16 -44.37 -20.56
N ASP A 939 5.79 -43.73 -21.67
CA ASP A 939 5.00 -44.37 -22.73
C ASP A 939 5.65 -45.62 -23.32
N ASN A 940 6.99 -45.67 -23.38
CA ASN A 940 7.73 -46.85 -23.85
C ASN A 940 7.70 -48.03 -22.84
N GLU A 941 7.52 -47.76 -21.55
CA GLU A 941 7.44 -48.76 -20.48
C GLU A 941 6.00 -49.27 -20.26
N LYS A 942 5.00 -48.48 -20.67
CA LYS A 942 3.55 -48.79 -20.53
C LYS A 942 3.20 -50.19 -20.98
N LYS A 943 3.70 -50.60 -22.15
CA LYS A 943 3.39 -51.89 -22.74
C LYS A 943 3.99 -53.06 -21.95
N PHE A 944 5.18 -52.88 -21.40
CA PHE A 944 5.87 -53.92 -20.63
C PHE A 944 5.24 -54.13 -19.26
N ILE A 945 5.03 -53.05 -18.49
CA ILE A 945 4.42 -53.11 -17.16
C ILE A 945 2.98 -53.62 -17.23
N LYS A 946 2.18 -53.14 -18.20
CA LYS A 946 0.82 -53.63 -18.39
C LYS A 946 0.78 -55.15 -18.64
N ASN A 947 1.69 -55.67 -19.46
CA ASN A 947 1.76 -57.12 -19.71
C ASN A 947 2.14 -57.90 -18.45
N LEU A 948 3.10 -57.42 -17.68
CA LEU A 948 3.53 -58.08 -16.44
C LEU A 948 2.42 -58.13 -15.39
N LEU A 949 1.76 -57.00 -15.13
CA LEU A 949 0.65 -56.95 -14.17
C LEU A 949 -0.53 -57.83 -14.63
N ASN A 950 -0.79 -57.86 -15.95
CA ASN A 950 -1.80 -58.75 -16.50
C ASN A 950 -1.46 -60.23 -16.25
N GLN A 951 -0.18 -60.63 -16.32
CA GLN A 951 0.24 -62.00 -15.98
C GLN A 951 0.01 -62.35 -14.51
N ILE A 952 0.11 -61.39 -13.58
CA ILE A 952 -0.21 -61.61 -12.15
C ILE A 952 -1.72 -61.78 -11.97
N ILE A 953 -2.50 -60.87 -12.57
CA ILE A 953 -3.97 -60.84 -12.45
C ILE A 953 -4.60 -62.06 -13.10
N SER A 954 -4.09 -62.51 -14.25
CA SER A 954 -4.59 -63.67 -14.98
C SER A 954 -3.88 -64.99 -14.64
N HIS A 955 -3.09 -65.04 -13.55
CA HIS A 955 -2.40 -66.26 -13.16
C HIS A 955 -3.42 -67.30 -12.68
N PRO A 956 -3.37 -68.58 -13.11
CA PRO A 956 -4.38 -69.58 -12.77
C PRO A 956 -4.63 -69.78 -11.26
N GLU A 957 -3.61 -69.54 -10.43
CA GLU A 957 -3.72 -69.63 -8.97
C GLU A 957 -4.17 -68.34 -8.27
N LEU A 958 -4.17 -67.20 -8.97
CA LEU A 958 -4.48 -65.87 -8.41
C LEU A 958 -5.74 -65.23 -9.02
N GLU A 959 -6.14 -65.61 -10.23
CA GLU A 959 -7.25 -65.01 -11.00
C GLU A 959 -8.55 -64.94 -10.17
N ILE A 960 -8.83 -66.00 -9.41
CA ILE A 960 -10.03 -66.08 -8.57
C ILE A 960 -10.13 -64.94 -7.54
N TYR A 961 -9.00 -64.38 -7.13
CA TYR A 961 -8.90 -63.31 -6.14
C TYR A 961 -9.12 -61.91 -6.73
N TYR A 962 -9.18 -61.74 -8.06
CA TYR A 962 -9.46 -60.47 -8.74
C TYR A 962 -10.90 -60.37 -9.29
N HIS A 963 -11.77 -61.32 -8.96
CA HIS A 963 -13.19 -61.26 -9.31
C HIS A 963 -13.99 -60.30 -8.42
N LYS A 964 -15.02 -59.67 -9.01
CA LYS A 964 -15.95 -58.71 -8.36
C LYS A 964 -16.72 -59.27 -7.17
N ASN A 965 -16.80 -60.59 -7.00
CA ASN A 965 -17.58 -61.23 -5.94
C ASN A 965 -16.86 -61.29 -4.58
N ASN A 966 -15.59 -60.88 -4.50
CA ASN A 966 -14.82 -60.86 -3.26
C ASN A 966 -14.77 -59.46 -2.63
N SER A 967 -14.68 -59.38 -1.30
CA SER A 967 -14.34 -58.13 -0.61
C SER A 967 -12.83 -58.01 -0.52
N ILE A 968 -12.25 -57.02 -1.22
CA ILE A 968 -10.81 -56.87 -1.40
C ILE A 968 -10.33 -55.57 -0.74
N TYR A 969 -9.26 -55.67 0.04
CA TYR A 969 -8.59 -54.54 0.68
C TYR A 969 -7.10 -54.59 0.34
N ASN A 970 -6.63 -53.62 -0.44
CA ASN A 970 -5.22 -53.44 -0.74
C ASN A 970 -4.60 -52.38 0.18
N GLU A 971 -3.35 -52.57 0.60
CA GLU A 971 -2.55 -51.61 1.40
C GLU A 971 -3.31 -51.01 2.60
N ARG A 972 -4.16 -51.82 3.25
CA ARG A 972 -5.01 -51.34 4.35
C ARG A 972 -4.24 -51.43 5.67
N GLU A 973 -4.08 -50.31 6.35
CA GLU A 973 -3.52 -50.27 7.70
C GLU A 973 -4.40 -51.03 8.71
N ILE A 974 -3.79 -51.97 9.43
CA ILE A 974 -4.43 -52.75 10.50
C ILE A 974 -3.67 -52.52 11.80
N PHE A 975 -4.38 -51.99 12.80
CA PHE A 975 -3.83 -51.73 14.12
C PHE A 975 -3.81 -53.02 14.95
N THR A 976 -2.65 -53.35 15.50
CA THR A 976 -2.47 -54.48 16.42
C THR A 976 -2.82 -54.08 17.85
N GLN A 977 -3.18 -55.05 18.70
CA GLN A 977 -3.48 -54.79 20.12
C GLN A 977 -2.30 -54.20 20.91
N SER A 978 -1.07 -54.36 20.41
CA SER A 978 0.15 -53.80 21.00
C SER A 978 0.46 -52.37 20.52
N GLY A 979 -0.42 -51.73 19.74
CA GLY A 979 -0.23 -50.38 19.20
C GLY A 979 0.68 -50.30 17.97
N GLY A 980 1.00 -51.44 17.33
CA GLY A 980 1.72 -51.48 16.05
C GLY A 980 0.76 -51.41 14.85
N ILE A 981 1.29 -51.09 13.68
CA ILE A 981 0.54 -51.08 12.41
C ILE A 981 1.15 -52.13 11.49
N ILE A 982 0.30 -52.97 10.89
CA ILE A 982 0.68 -53.85 9.77
C ILE A 982 -0.10 -53.46 8.51
N ILE A 983 0.52 -53.65 7.35
CA ILE A 983 -0.07 -53.31 6.06
C ILE A 983 0.18 -54.52 5.13
N PRO A 984 -0.81 -55.40 4.93
CA PRO A 984 -0.72 -56.42 3.91
C PRO A 984 -1.00 -55.81 2.53
N ASP A 985 -0.24 -56.24 1.51
CA ASP A 985 -0.42 -55.71 0.14
C ASP A 985 -1.85 -55.96 -0.38
N ARG A 986 -2.37 -57.18 -0.15
CA ARG A 986 -3.75 -57.54 -0.48
C ARG A 986 -4.35 -58.53 0.50
N LEU A 987 -5.55 -58.20 0.98
CA LEU A 987 -6.40 -59.05 1.81
C LEU A 987 -7.73 -59.29 1.09
N VAL A 988 -8.08 -60.56 0.91
CA VAL A 988 -9.33 -60.99 0.26
C VAL A 988 -10.18 -61.74 1.26
N ILE A 989 -11.42 -61.28 1.46
CA ILE A 989 -12.35 -61.85 2.44
C ILE A 989 -13.62 -62.33 1.72
N ASN A 990 -14.01 -63.57 1.99
CA ASN A 990 -15.26 -64.14 1.48
C ASN A 990 -16.43 -63.92 2.46
N THR A 991 -17.65 -64.29 2.04
CA THR A 991 -18.88 -64.13 2.85
C THR A 991 -18.91 -65.01 4.11
N GLU A 992 -18.01 -65.98 4.24
CA GLU A 992 -17.89 -66.91 5.38
C GLU A 992 -16.80 -66.48 6.38
N LYS A 993 -16.31 -65.23 6.30
CA LYS A 993 -15.20 -64.68 7.09
C LYS A 993 -13.87 -65.43 6.92
N GLU A 994 -13.67 -66.09 5.78
CA GLU A 994 -12.38 -66.66 5.43
C GLU A 994 -11.51 -65.62 4.73
N ALA A 995 -10.27 -65.50 5.19
CA ALA A 995 -9.31 -64.51 4.71
C ALA A 995 -8.18 -65.18 3.93
N ILE A 996 -7.83 -64.57 2.80
CA ILE A 996 -6.65 -64.90 1.99
C ILE A 996 -5.74 -63.68 1.97
N ILE A 997 -4.48 -63.88 2.32
CA ILE A 997 -3.46 -62.84 2.35
C ILE A 997 -2.50 -63.09 1.19
N ILE A 998 -2.30 -62.05 0.36
CA ILE A 998 -1.37 -62.06 -0.77
C ILE A 998 -0.38 -60.92 -0.57
N ASP A 999 0.90 -61.25 -0.67
CA ASP A 999 2.01 -60.31 -0.56
C ASP A 999 2.92 -60.51 -1.77
N TYR A 1000 3.22 -59.42 -2.45
CA TYR A 1000 4.05 -59.40 -3.64
C TYR A 1000 5.50 -59.12 -3.22
N LYS A 1001 6.44 -59.74 -3.90
CA LYS A 1001 7.86 -59.53 -3.65
C LYS A 1001 8.61 -59.49 -4.98
N THR A 1002 9.51 -58.53 -5.13
CA THR A 1002 10.43 -58.45 -6.27
C THR A 1002 11.82 -58.87 -5.83
N GLY A 1003 12.36 -59.96 -6.39
CA GLY A 1003 13.69 -60.46 -6.06
C GLY A 1003 13.76 -61.94 -5.70
N LYS A 1004 14.83 -62.35 -5.00
CA LYS A 1004 15.09 -63.75 -4.61
C LYS A 1004 14.22 -64.19 -3.44
N LEU A 1005 13.91 -65.48 -3.38
CA LEU A 1005 13.22 -66.14 -2.28
C LEU A 1005 13.97 -65.92 -0.95
N ASP A 1006 13.32 -65.29 0.04
CA ASP A 1006 13.85 -65.07 1.39
C ASP A 1006 12.87 -65.64 2.43
N LYS A 1007 13.41 -66.41 3.38
CA LYS A 1007 12.68 -66.97 4.51
C LYS A 1007 12.05 -65.90 5.43
N LYS A 1008 12.54 -64.66 5.38
CA LYS A 1008 11.94 -63.53 6.10
C LYS A 1008 10.53 -63.20 5.62
N HIS A 1009 10.23 -63.39 4.33
CA HIS A 1009 8.90 -63.12 3.77
C HIS A 1009 7.85 -64.10 4.32
N HIS A 1010 8.21 -65.37 4.54
CA HIS A 1010 7.35 -66.34 5.21
C HIS A 1010 6.99 -65.90 6.64
N LEU A 1011 7.97 -65.38 7.38
CA LEU A 1011 7.74 -64.90 8.76
C LEU A 1011 6.81 -63.66 8.77
N GLN A 1012 6.96 -62.76 7.81
CA GLN A 1012 6.10 -61.58 7.64
C GLN A 1012 4.65 -62.00 7.37
N LEU A 1013 4.43 -62.94 6.45
CA LEU A 1013 3.09 -63.42 6.13
C LEU A 1013 2.45 -64.21 7.27
N GLN A 1014 3.25 -64.94 8.04
CA GLN A 1014 2.78 -65.61 9.26
C GLN A 1014 2.31 -64.60 10.30
N ASN A 1015 3.04 -63.52 10.50
CA ASN A 1015 2.65 -62.43 11.40
C ASN A 1015 1.34 -61.76 10.95
N TYR A 1016 1.20 -61.47 9.65
CA TYR A 1016 -0.06 -60.95 9.10
C TYR A 1016 -1.22 -61.92 9.37
N GLY A 1017 -1.02 -63.22 9.13
CA GLY A 1017 -2.00 -64.25 9.44
C GLY A 1017 -2.47 -64.23 10.89
N SER A 1018 -1.54 -64.21 11.84
CA SER A 1018 -1.87 -64.19 13.27
C SER A 1018 -2.65 -62.95 13.70
N VAL A 1019 -2.35 -61.77 13.13
CA VAL A 1019 -3.11 -60.54 13.42
C VAL A 1019 -4.52 -60.62 12.83
N ILE A 1020 -4.69 -61.15 11.62
CA ILE A 1020 -6.01 -61.32 11.01
C ILE A 1020 -6.86 -62.34 11.78
N GLU A 1021 -6.26 -63.42 12.29
CA GLU A 1021 -6.95 -64.40 13.14
C GLU A 1021 -7.44 -63.78 14.47
N GLN A 1022 -6.70 -62.83 15.03
CA GLN A 1022 -7.14 -62.06 16.21
C GLN A 1022 -8.36 -61.17 15.94
N LEU A 1023 -8.64 -60.84 14.68
CA LEU A 1023 -9.80 -60.05 14.25
C LEU A 1023 -11.05 -60.91 13.98
N ASP A 1024 -11.06 -62.18 14.41
CA ASP A 1024 -12.17 -63.13 14.24
C ASP A 1024 -12.41 -63.54 12.77
N TYR A 1025 -11.34 -63.54 11.96
CA TYR A 1025 -11.32 -64.10 10.60
C TYR A 1025 -10.53 -65.40 10.57
N LYS A 1026 -10.94 -66.35 9.73
CA LYS A 1026 -10.22 -67.60 9.53
C LYS A 1026 -9.28 -67.47 8.35
N VAL A 1027 -7.96 -67.45 8.57
CA VAL A 1027 -6.99 -67.36 7.46
C VAL A 1027 -6.86 -68.73 6.78
N VAL A 1028 -7.35 -68.83 5.55
CA VAL A 1028 -7.39 -70.11 4.80
C VAL A 1028 -6.20 -70.27 3.86
N LYS A 1029 -5.67 -69.17 3.33
CA LYS A 1029 -4.53 -69.21 2.42
C LYS A 1029 -3.60 -68.02 2.62
N LYS A 1030 -2.31 -68.30 2.57
CA LYS A 1030 -1.19 -67.37 2.73
C LYS A 1030 -0.34 -67.50 1.47
N VAL A 1031 -0.31 -66.48 0.63
CA VAL A 1031 0.30 -66.56 -0.71
C VAL A 1031 1.39 -65.51 -0.85
N LEU A 1032 2.60 -65.95 -1.19
CA LEU A 1032 3.70 -65.10 -1.61
C LEU A 1032 3.80 -65.14 -3.13
N VAL A 1033 3.84 -63.97 -3.76
CA VAL A 1033 3.97 -63.84 -5.23
C VAL A 1033 5.30 -63.17 -5.53
N TYR A 1034 6.25 -63.94 -6.06
CA TYR A 1034 7.53 -63.41 -6.51
C TYR A 1034 7.45 -63.00 -7.97
N VAL A 1035 7.71 -61.72 -8.23
CA VAL A 1035 7.64 -61.10 -9.56
C VAL A 1035 9.07 -60.95 -10.10
N GLY A 1036 9.42 -61.76 -11.09
CA GLY A 1036 10.70 -61.76 -11.83
C GLY A 1036 10.50 -62.08 -13.32
N GLU A 1037 11.46 -62.73 -13.99
CA GLU A 1037 11.29 -63.18 -15.39
C GLU A 1037 10.12 -64.17 -15.56
N ASN A 1038 9.80 -64.92 -14.50
CA ASN A 1038 8.58 -65.73 -14.37
C ASN A 1038 7.92 -65.40 -13.03
N ILE A 1039 6.59 -65.45 -12.98
CA ILE A 1039 5.82 -65.28 -11.74
C ILE A 1039 5.83 -66.61 -10.98
N ILE A 1040 6.31 -66.60 -9.73
CA ILE A 1040 6.31 -67.76 -8.86
C ILE A 1040 5.32 -67.50 -7.73
N VAL A 1041 4.32 -68.37 -7.62
CA VAL A 1041 3.31 -68.34 -6.54
C VAL A 1041 3.65 -69.44 -5.54
N GLU A 1042 3.89 -69.07 -4.29
CA GLU A 1042 4.18 -70.00 -3.20
C GLU A 1042 3.11 -69.87 -2.11
N GLN A 1043 2.56 -71.00 -1.67
CA GLN A 1043 1.67 -71.03 -0.51
C GLN A 1043 2.47 -71.34 0.76
N VAL A 1044 2.34 -70.45 1.76
CA VAL A 1044 3.09 -70.47 3.04
C VAL A 1044 2.34 -71.16 4.16
#